data_AF-A0A7Y3L194-F1
#
_entry.id   AF-A0A7Y3L194-F1
#
_cell.length_a   1.000
_cell.length_b   1.000
_cell.length_c   1.000
_cell.angle_alpha   90.00
_cell.angle_beta   90.00
_cell.angle_gamma   90.00
#
_symmetry.space_group_name_H-M   'P 1'
#
loop_
_entity.id
_entity.type
_entity.pdbx_description
1 polymer ?
#
loop_
_entity_poly.entity_id
_entity_poly.type
_entity_poly.pdbx_seq_one_letter_code
_entity_poly.pdbx_strand_id
1 'polypeptide(L)'
;MIVLHAGLLRDRLFAWGEAPAPASPPRDGPPGGPPPLPFGAAPEALAAALSAAGLPVAVTRDVYARQGGGAVRLRSRPAQFQRLAAWLPTADGRPAASDPLIGAAPSPGAPLTLAPWSVNAVLLQPGEVIELLATCAGKRAPADGVLVGRDLAFWASAFEFAASLTVRQRILPGLVLEGARHRAVWKPVYTGNDARMFRELAAAMPGSARALSDVAAERLPENSPEELLSGFIQDTTDRITRAAAPKSSAAWRAAGLHDQWLRALKTADNRPLIGDEEDLAELAAQIDRWQRPLTLRAASPFRLCFRLEEPTRARGAWRVSYLLQSADDHGALLPAASAWNGARAPQALRREGFKPREYLLSALGQASGICPDIEKSLRKPAPDGFTLDVRQAHEFLTLRAVALEEAGFGVLLPAWWTRSGGKLRLHARAKASALRMQGASGLSLDDAVRLDWKIALGDQDLTQEELEALAALKEPLVNLRGRWVEAGGEDIRAALEFWKSRGRATLRDVVMMSLGAGPATGGLEIDGVEAEGPLGDFLDRLQGKTQYADLPAPKHFSGELRPYQVRGFSWLAFLRRYGLGACLADDMGLGKTIQALALIQNDREAGVDRPVLLVCPLSVVSNWRQEARRFTPDLSLLVHHGLDRSKAADFKEAAAKHAVVVTSYALLARDFSILREIRWSGVVLDEAQNIKNPQTLQARAARALQADYRIALTGTPIENHVGELWSIMEFLNPGLLGSQADFRSRYFIPIQLGGDVRAAERLTRITKPFILRRHKTDKTVIHDLPNKQEMKVFCSLTKEQASLYAAVGRQAQDAVDGADGIRRRGLILAALTKLKQICNHPANFLGDDSRLEGRSGKLARLCEMLEEVLESGERALVFTQYSEMGRILKRRLEDAFGREVLFLHGGVPQAQRDLMVQRFQAAGEGPAVFVLSLKAGGTGLNLTRANHVFHYDRWWNPATEDQATDRAFRIGQSKDVQVHKFLCAGTLEDKIDAMIERKKDVAARVVGSGEGWLTELSNAELRQVFALSAEAVEE
;
A
#
# COMPACT_ATOMS: atom_id res chain seq x y z
N MET A 1 -3.78 -23.30 29.48
CA MET A 1 -4.46 -23.30 28.17
C MET A 1 -5.96 -23.23 28.42
N ILE A 2 -6.70 -22.40 27.70
CA ILE A 2 -8.14 -22.20 27.83
C ILE A 2 -8.75 -21.88 26.46
N VAL A 3 -9.91 -22.46 26.13
CA VAL A 3 -10.71 -22.08 24.97
C VAL A 3 -11.78 -21.10 25.43
N LEU A 4 -11.80 -19.90 24.85
CA LEU A 4 -12.80 -18.87 25.15
C LEU A 4 -14.00 -19.00 24.22
N HIS A 5 -15.17 -18.96 24.83
CA HIS A 5 -16.46 -19.01 24.17
C HIS A 5 -17.28 -17.77 24.48
N ALA A 6 -18.20 -17.41 23.59
CA ALA A 6 -19.15 -16.33 23.80
C ALA A 6 -20.55 -16.69 23.30
N GLY A 7 -21.57 -16.28 24.06
CA GLY A 7 -22.96 -16.46 23.70
C GLY A 7 -23.83 -15.30 24.16
N LEU A 8 -24.94 -15.09 23.46
CA LEU A 8 -25.93 -14.08 23.84
C LEU A 8 -26.98 -14.66 24.78
N LEU A 9 -27.31 -13.92 25.84
CA LEU A 9 -28.44 -14.18 26.71
C LEU A 9 -29.11 -12.85 27.05
N ARG A 10 -30.39 -12.69 26.69
CA ARG A 10 -31.18 -11.46 26.88
C ARG A 10 -30.46 -10.23 26.32
N ASP A 11 -30.05 -10.31 25.04
CA ASP A 11 -29.33 -9.26 24.28
C ASP A 11 -28.00 -8.80 24.89
N ARG A 12 -27.42 -9.60 25.77
CA ARG A 12 -26.12 -9.32 26.39
C ARG A 12 -25.14 -10.44 26.09
N LEU A 13 -23.92 -10.05 25.73
CA LEU A 13 -22.86 -11.00 25.40
C LEU A 13 -22.15 -11.45 26.67
N PHE A 14 -22.14 -12.76 26.88
CA PHE A 14 -21.43 -13.41 27.96
C PHE A 14 -20.23 -14.17 27.41
N ALA A 15 -19.08 -14.06 28.07
CA ALA A 15 -17.91 -14.87 27.79
C ALA A 15 -17.76 -15.97 28.85
N TRP A 16 -17.43 -17.18 28.43
CA TRP A 16 -17.12 -18.33 29.29
C TRP A 16 -15.94 -19.10 28.70
N GLY A 17 -15.46 -20.16 29.35
CA GLY A 17 -14.34 -20.91 28.80
C GLY A 17 -14.24 -22.35 29.25
N GLU A 18 -13.47 -23.12 28.48
CA GLU A 18 -13.11 -24.51 28.75
C GLU A 18 -11.61 -24.60 29.06
N ALA A 19 -11.23 -25.29 30.13
CA ALA A 19 -9.85 -25.50 30.54
C ALA A 19 -9.62 -26.99 30.87
N PRO A 20 -8.40 -27.54 30.66
CA PRO A 20 -8.10 -28.93 30.99
C PRO A 20 -8.47 -29.26 32.45
N ALA A 21 -9.18 -30.37 32.66
CA ALA A 21 -9.72 -30.72 33.97
C ALA A 21 -8.61 -30.88 35.03
N PRO A 22 -8.77 -30.34 36.26
CA PRO A 22 -7.87 -30.63 37.36
C PRO A 22 -8.05 -32.08 37.86
N ALA A 23 -7.01 -32.63 38.52
CA ALA A 23 -6.94 -34.03 38.98
C ALA A 23 -7.98 -34.45 40.04
N SER A 24 -8.94 -33.58 40.40
CA SER A 24 -10.02 -33.89 41.34
C SER A 24 -11.34 -33.32 40.81
N PRO A 25 -12.43 -34.11 40.76
CA PRO A 25 -13.71 -33.65 40.23
C PRO A 25 -14.29 -32.55 41.13
N PRO A 26 -14.96 -31.53 40.56
CA PRO A 26 -15.64 -30.50 41.35
C PRO A 26 -16.72 -31.13 42.24
N ARG A 27 -16.74 -30.74 43.52
CA ARG A 27 -17.77 -31.15 44.50
C ARG A 27 -19.14 -30.60 44.09
N ASP A 28 -20.16 -31.40 44.39
CA ASP A 28 -21.59 -31.28 44.05
C ASP A 28 -22.11 -29.88 43.67
N GLY A 29 -22.83 -29.83 42.54
CA GLY A 29 -23.61 -28.68 42.11
C GLY A 29 -24.74 -28.35 43.10
N PRO A 30 -25.30 -27.13 43.04
CA PRO A 30 -26.41 -26.73 43.90
C PRO A 30 -27.63 -27.66 43.68
N PRO A 31 -28.42 -27.96 44.73
CA PRO A 31 -29.58 -28.83 44.61
C PRO A 31 -30.58 -28.24 43.61
N GLY A 32 -30.91 -29.01 42.55
CA GLY A 32 -31.93 -28.66 41.56
C GLY A 32 -31.44 -27.98 40.26
N GLY A 33 -30.13 -27.98 39.95
CA GLY A 33 -29.59 -27.43 38.69
C GLY A 33 -28.74 -28.44 37.88
N PRO A 34 -28.38 -28.12 36.62
CA PRO A 34 -27.53 -28.95 35.77
C PRO A 34 -26.14 -29.20 36.39
N PRO A 35 -25.52 -30.36 36.14
CA PRO A 35 -24.20 -30.69 36.65
C PRO A 35 -23.14 -29.70 36.15
N PRO A 36 -22.09 -29.41 36.94
CA PRO A 36 -21.00 -28.54 36.50
C PRO A 36 -20.26 -29.15 35.31
N LEU A 37 -19.87 -28.31 34.35
CA LEU A 37 -19.05 -28.74 33.22
C LEU A 37 -17.70 -29.25 33.73
N PRO A 38 -17.30 -30.52 33.48
CA PRO A 38 -16.09 -31.11 34.06
C PRO A 38 -14.79 -30.39 33.71
N PHE A 39 -14.74 -29.77 32.53
CA PHE A 39 -13.63 -28.96 32.02
C PHE A 39 -14.02 -27.47 31.90
N GLY A 40 -15.04 -27.02 32.65
CA GLY A 40 -15.41 -25.60 32.71
C GLY A 40 -14.34 -24.79 33.42
N ALA A 41 -13.97 -23.65 32.85
CA ALA A 41 -12.98 -22.76 33.45
C ALA A 41 -13.46 -22.20 34.80
N ALA A 42 -12.56 -22.24 35.79
CA ALA A 42 -12.77 -21.54 37.06
C ALA A 42 -12.78 -20.01 36.83
N PRO A 43 -13.48 -19.23 37.68
CA PRO A 43 -13.56 -17.77 37.54
C PRO A 43 -12.18 -17.08 37.41
N GLU A 44 -11.18 -17.55 38.15
CA GLU A 44 -9.81 -17.01 38.12
C GLU A 44 -9.13 -17.26 36.76
N ALA A 45 -9.26 -18.47 36.23
CA ALA A 45 -8.69 -18.83 34.93
C ALA A 45 -9.38 -18.07 33.79
N LEU A 46 -10.71 -17.89 33.88
CA LEU A 46 -11.49 -17.13 32.89
C LEU A 46 -11.15 -15.63 32.93
N ALA A 47 -11.02 -15.03 34.12
CA ALA A 47 -10.58 -13.64 34.24
C ALA A 47 -9.18 -13.42 33.66
N ALA A 48 -8.22 -14.32 33.98
CA ALA A 48 -6.86 -14.25 33.44
C ALA A 48 -6.84 -14.36 31.92
N ALA A 49 -7.66 -15.24 31.35
CA ALA A 49 -7.78 -15.42 29.91
C ALA A 49 -8.36 -14.19 29.19
N LEU A 50 -9.42 -13.60 29.75
CA LEU A 50 -10.02 -12.37 29.22
C LEU A 50 -9.03 -11.19 29.34
N SER A 51 -8.22 -11.16 30.40
CA SER A 51 -7.17 -10.15 30.56
C SER A 51 -6.01 -10.31 29.58
N ALA A 52 -5.57 -11.54 29.34
CA ALA A 52 -4.60 -11.84 28.29
C ALA A 52 -5.14 -11.49 26.89
N ALA A 53 -6.44 -11.67 26.65
CA ALA A 53 -7.14 -11.26 25.43
C ALA A 53 -7.44 -9.75 25.34
N GLY A 54 -6.88 -8.93 26.24
CA GLY A 54 -6.91 -7.47 26.15
C GLY A 54 -7.95 -6.75 27.01
N LEU A 55 -8.75 -7.46 27.83
CA LEU A 55 -9.78 -6.84 28.67
C LEU A 55 -9.32 -6.56 30.12
N PRO A 56 -9.63 -5.40 30.73
CA PRO A 56 -9.23 -5.08 32.11
C PRO A 56 -10.14 -5.73 33.20
N VAL A 57 -10.28 -7.06 33.16
CA VAL A 57 -11.20 -7.85 34.02
C VAL A 57 -10.44 -8.55 35.17
N ALA A 58 -10.92 -8.45 36.41
CA ALA A 58 -10.33 -9.13 37.59
C ALA A 58 -11.40 -9.76 38.50
N VAL A 59 -11.03 -10.77 39.31
CA VAL A 59 -11.95 -11.49 40.22
C VAL A 59 -12.26 -10.69 41.50
N THR A 60 -11.31 -9.90 42.01
CA THR A 60 -11.46 -9.08 43.22
C THR A 60 -11.17 -7.59 42.96
N ARG A 61 -11.66 -6.71 43.85
CA ARG A 61 -11.50 -5.24 43.76
C ARG A 61 -10.06 -4.74 44.01
N ASP A 62 -9.21 -5.60 44.57
CA ASP A 62 -7.79 -5.31 44.80
C ASP A 62 -6.98 -6.54 44.39
N VAL A 63 -6.09 -6.37 43.41
CA VAL A 63 -4.94 -7.25 43.21
C VAL A 63 -3.71 -6.37 43.32
N TYR A 64 -3.06 -6.40 44.48
CA TYR A 64 -1.66 -5.98 44.59
C TYR A 64 -0.82 -7.07 43.92
N ALA A 65 -0.37 -6.84 42.70
CA ALA A 65 0.72 -7.63 42.16
C ALA A 65 2.00 -7.24 42.90
N ARG A 66 2.43 -8.05 43.88
CA ARG A 66 3.79 -7.98 44.42
C ARG A 66 4.70 -8.84 43.54
N GLN A 67 5.41 -8.19 42.62
CA GLN A 67 6.79 -8.56 42.30
C GLN A 67 7.59 -7.26 42.12
N GLY A 68 8.53 -7.02 43.04
CA GLY A 68 9.65 -6.09 42.86
C GLY A 68 9.32 -4.63 42.52
N GLY A 69 8.85 -3.86 43.51
CA GLY A 69 9.13 -2.40 43.57
C GLY A 69 8.24 -1.45 42.77
N GLY A 70 6.95 -1.37 43.11
CA GLY A 70 6.06 -0.24 42.73
C GLY A 70 4.64 -0.68 42.42
N ALA A 71 3.69 -0.46 43.34
CA ALA A 71 2.30 -0.84 43.14
C ALA A 71 1.59 0.12 42.16
N VAL A 72 1.38 -0.31 40.91
CA VAL A 72 0.48 0.38 39.99
C VAL A 72 -0.94 -0.13 40.21
N ARG A 73 -1.84 0.76 40.67
CA ARG A 73 -3.28 0.49 40.72
C ARG A 73 -3.83 0.46 39.29
N LEU A 74 -3.91 -0.72 38.68
CA LEU A 74 -4.78 -0.92 37.53
C LEU A 74 -6.22 -0.75 38.01
N ARG A 75 -6.98 0.16 37.38
CA ARG A 75 -8.43 0.30 37.63
C ARG A 75 -9.16 -0.90 37.00
N SER A 76 -8.93 -2.11 37.50
CA SER A 76 -9.69 -3.31 37.10
C SER A 76 -11.04 -3.29 37.80
N ARG A 77 -12.12 -3.49 37.04
CA ARG A 77 -13.46 -3.67 37.60
C ARG A 77 -13.63 -5.14 38.02
N PRO A 78 -14.26 -5.44 39.16
CA PRO A 78 -14.62 -6.82 39.50
C PRO A 78 -15.57 -7.37 38.42
N ALA A 79 -15.21 -8.52 37.83
CA ALA A 79 -16.02 -9.19 36.83
C ALA A 79 -17.35 -9.63 37.46
N GLN A 80 -18.47 -9.44 36.74
CA GLN A 80 -19.77 -9.94 37.17
C GLN A 80 -19.91 -11.40 36.73
N PHE A 81 -19.30 -12.31 37.50
CA PHE A 81 -19.47 -13.75 37.29
C PHE A 81 -20.89 -14.19 37.62
N GLN A 82 -21.46 -14.98 36.72
CA GLN A 82 -22.76 -15.62 36.88
C GLN A 82 -22.63 -17.08 36.43
N ARG A 83 -23.34 -17.98 37.11
CA ARG A 83 -23.50 -19.35 36.60
C ARG A 83 -24.61 -19.35 35.57
N LEU A 84 -24.32 -19.90 34.41
CA LEU A 84 -25.27 -20.13 33.32
C LEU A 84 -25.30 -21.62 32.97
N ALA A 85 -26.32 -22.04 32.24
CA ALA A 85 -26.34 -23.36 31.63
C ALA A 85 -25.92 -23.24 30.16
N ALA A 86 -24.92 -24.03 29.75
CA ALA A 86 -24.52 -24.22 28.36
C ALA A 86 -25.03 -25.57 27.88
N TRP A 87 -25.81 -25.57 26.80
CA TRP A 87 -26.36 -26.78 26.20
C TRP A 87 -25.36 -27.39 25.23
N LEU A 88 -24.71 -28.48 25.62
CA LEU A 88 -23.57 -29.05 24.90
C LEU A 88 -23.86 -30.48 24.40
N PRO A 89 -23.26 -30.90 23.27
CA PRO A 89 -23.32 -32.28 22.82
C PRO A 89 -22.80 -33.22 23.92
N THR A 90 -23.61 -34.20 24.29
CA THR A 90 -23.37 -35.11 25.41
C THR A 90 -23.54 -36.54 24.91
N ALA A 91 -22.54 -37.39 25.16
CA ALA A 91 -22.57 -38.82 24.89
C ALA A 91 -22.34 -39.56 26.21
N ASP A 92 -23.15 -40.58 26.50
CA ASP A 92 -23.02 -41.41 27.70
C ASP A 92 -22.94 -40.60 29.03
N GLY A 93 -23.71 -39.51 29.10
CA GLY A 93 -23.73 -38.61 30.26
C GLY A 93 -22.48 -37.74 30.44
N ARG A 94 -21.61 -37.65 29.43
CA ARG A 94 -20.40 -36.81 29.42
C ARG A 94 -20.44 -35.77 28.30
N PRO A 95 -20.08 -34.50 28.56
CA PRO A 95 -20.07 -33.47 27.53
C PRO A 95 -18.86 -33.64 26.62
N ALA A 96 -19.04 -33.37 25.33
CA ALA A 96 -17.95 -33.29 24.37
C ALA A 96 -17.20 -31.96 24.53
N ALA A 97 -15.87 -32.02 24.63
CA ALA A 97 -15.02 -30.83 24.64
C ALA A 97 -15.03 -30.14 23.28
N SER A 98 -14.89 -28.81 23.27
CA SER A 98 -14.87 -28.01 22.04
C SER A 98 -13.60 -28.18 21.22
N ASP A 99 -12.49 -28.58 21.86
CA ASP A 99 -11.18 -28.78 21.26
C ASP A 99 -10.52 -30.06 21.82
N PRO A 100 -9.84 -30.88 20.98
CA PRO A 100 -9.12 -32.07 21.43
C PRO A 100 -8.09 -31.84 22.53
N LEU A 101 -7.58 -30.62 22.68
CA LEU A 101 -6.61 -30.25 23.72
C LEU A 101 -7.24 -30.10 25.11
N ILE A 102 -8.57 -29.95 25.20
CA ILE A 102 -9.31 -29.81 26.46
C ILE A 102 -9.78 -31.17 26.98
N GLY A 103 -10.22 -32.06 26.08
CA GLY A 103 -10.73 -33.38 26.44
C GLY A 103 -10.86 -34.31 25.24
N ALA A 104 -10.92 -35.61 25.50
CA ALA A 104 -11.07 -36.63 24.46
C ALA A 104 -12.42 -36.47 23.72
N ALA A 105 -12.40 -36.67 22.40
CA ALA A 105 -13.61 -36.71 21.60
C ALA A 105 -14.53 -37.87 22.06
N PRO A 106 -15.87 -37.71 21.96
CA PRO A 106 -16.80 -38.79 22.29
C PRO A 106 -16.54 -40.04 21.41
N SER A 107 -16.82 -41.22 21.97
CA SER A 107 -16.57 -42.50 21.29
C SER A 107 -17.32 -42.59 19.95
N PRO A 108 -16.69 -43.09 18.88
CA PRO A 108 -17.35 -43.21 17.58
C PRO A 108 -18.59 -44.10 17.68
N GLY A 109 -19.78 -43.55 17.39
CA GLY A 109 -21.05 -44.30 17.34
C GLY A 109 -21.99 -44.13 18.54
N ALA A 110 -21.60 -43.41 19.60
CA ALA A 110 -22.52 -43.08 20.69
C ALA A 110 -23.55 -42.01 20.25
N PRO A 111 -24.85 -42.15 20.59
CA PRO A 111 -25.86 -41.16 20.25
C PRO A 111 -25.60 -39.85 20.99
N LEU A 112 -25.39 -38.76 20.25
CA LEU A 112 -25.19 -37.42 20.80
C LEU A 112 -26.54 -36.76 21.06
N THR A 113 -26.77 -36.33 22.31
CA THR A 113 -27.92 -35.50 22.68
C THR A 113 -27.43 -34.17 23.26
N LEU A 114 -28.24 -33.12 23.20
CA LEU A 114 -27.93 -31.85 23.87
C LEU A 114 -28.39 -31.93 25.31
N ALA A 115 -27.49 -31.69 26.26
CA ALA A 115 -27.79 -31.62 27.69
C ALA A 115 -27.23 -30.32 28.31
N PRO A 116 -27.89 -29.75 29.33
CA PRO A 116 -27.41 -28.54 29.98
C PRO A 116 -26.27 -28.84 30.95
N TRP A 117 -25.21 -28.04 30.91
CA TRP A 117 -24.06 -28.09 31.82
C TRP A 117 -23.81 -26.72 32.44
N SER A 118 -23.55 -26.67 33.74
CA SER A 118 -23.29 -25.40 34.43
C SER A 118 -21.89 -24.87 34.14
N VAL A 119 -21.82 -23.61 33.67
CA VAL A 119 -20.56 -22.90 33.33
C VAL A 119 -20.47 -21.57 34.08
N ASN A 120 -19.24 -21.13 34.39
CA ASN A 120 -18.98 -19.78 34.87
C ASN A 120 -18.90 -18.84 33.66
N ALA A 121 -19.72 -17.80 33.64
CA ALA A 121 -19.76 -16.81 32.57
C ALA A 121 -19.60 -15.39 33.11
N VAL A 122 -18.95 -14.52 32.34
CA VAL A 122 -18.75 -13.10 32.62
C VAL A 122 -19.62 -12.27 31.69
N LEU A 123 -20.46 -11.41 32.26
CA LEU A 123 -21.20 -10.40 31.50
C LEU A 123 -20.25 -9.30 31.01
N LEU A 124 -20.09 -9.17 29.69
CA LEU A 124 -19.25 -8.14 29.08
C LEU A 124 -19.99 -6.80 29.00
N GLN A 125 -19.32 -5.72 29.39
CA GLN A 125 -19.80 -4.36 29.21
C GLN A 125 -19.68 -3.92 27.74
N PRO A 126 -20.43 -2.90 27.29
CA PRO A 126 -20.43 -2.48 25.90
C PRO A 126 -19.06 -2.19 25.26
N GLY A 127 -18.16 -1.53 25.98
CA GLY A 127 -16.79 -1.27 25.50
C GLY A 127 -15.94 -2.55 25.44
N GLU A 128 -16.11 -3.45 26.41
CA GLU A 128 -15.38 -4.72 26.50
C GLU A 128 -15.78 -5.67 25.36
N VAL A 129 -17.05 -5.65 24.93
CA VAL A 129 -17.51 -6.42 23.75
C VAL A 129 -16.73 -6.01 22.50
N ILE A 130 -16.58 -4.69 22.26
CA ILE A 130 -15.86 -4.18 21.08
C ILE A 130 -14.38 -4.55 21.16
N GLU A 131 -13.74 -4.35 22.32
CA GLU A 131 -12.32 -4.65 22.51
C GLU A 131 -12.01 -6.15 22.34
N LEU A 132 -12.82 -7.03 22.92
CA LEU A 132 -12.63 -8.47 22.82
C LEU A 132 -12.82 -8.98 21.39
N LEU A 133 -13.92 -8.58 20.75
CA LEU A 133 -14.25 -9.06 19.40
C LEU A 133 -13.27 -8.52 18.36
N ALA A 134 -12.85 -7.26 18.47
CA ALA A 134 -11.80 -6.69 17.62
C ALA A 134 -10.45 -7.40 17.83
N THR A 135 -10.13 -7.81 19.06
CA THR A 135 -8.88 -8.53 19.35
C THR A 135 -8.90 -9.96 18.80
N CYS A 136 -10.06 -10.63 18.82
CA CYS A 136 -10.24 -12.00 18.34
C CYS A 136 -10.51 -12.10 16.83
N ALA A 137 -10.88 -11.01 16.17
CA ALA A 137 -11.16 -10.96 14.74
C ALA A 137 -10.00 -11.53 13.90
N GLY A 138 -10.30 -12.55 13.09
CA GLY A 138 -9.33 -13.23 12.23
C GLY A 138 -8.24 -14.06 12.94
N LYS A 139 -8.30 -14.24 14.27
CA LYS A 139 -7.28 -14.96 15.05
C LYS A 139 -7.83 -16.26 15.65
N ARG A 140 -7.00 -17.31 15.64
CA ARG A 140 -7.29 -18.56 16.36
C ARG A 140 -6.83 -18.53 17.84
N ALA A 141 -5.83 -17.72 18.14
CA ALA A 141 -5.30 -17.53 19.49
C ALA A 141 -4.97 -16.04 19.68
N PRO A 142 -5.71 -15.29 20.53
CA PRO A 142 -5.46 -13.86 20.73
C PRO A 142 -4.29 -13.61 21.69
N ALA A 143 -3.92 -14.61 22.51
CA ALA A 143 -2.81 -14.59 23.45
C ALA A 143 -2.29 -16.01 23.73
N ASP A 144 -1.10 -16.13 24.29
CA ASP A 144 -0.50 -17.42 24.62
C ASP A 144 -1.37 -18.22 25.59
N GLY A 145 -1.68 -19.46 25.21
CA GLY A 145 -2.53 -20.34 25.99
C GLY A 145 -4.02 -19.97 25.99
N VAL A 146 -4.46 -19.02 25.16
CA VAL A 146 -5.88 -18.68 24.96
C VAL A 146 -6.26 -19.00 23.52
N LEU A 147 -7.28 -19.84 23.34
CA LEU A 147 -7.82 -20.22 22.02
C LEU A 147 -9.22 -19.62 21.84
N VAL A 148 -9.59 -19.30 20.60
CA VAL A 148 -10.91 -18.77 20.25
C VAL A 148 -11.84 -19.92 19.85
N GLY A 149 -12.91 -20.12 20.59
CA GLY A 149 -13.99 -21.03 20.25
C GLY A 149 -14.75 -20.59 18.99
N ARG A 150 -15.42 -21.53 18.32
CA ARG A 150 -16.13 -21.25 17.04
C ARG A 150 -17.23 -20.19 17.20
N ASP A 151 -17.92 -20.17 18.33
CA ASP A 151 -18.93 -19.16 18.67
C ASP A 151 -18.33 -17.76 18.87
N LEU A 152 -17.24 -17.61 19.62
CA LEU A 152 -16.55 -16.33 19.76
C LEU A 152 -15.99 -15.84 18.42
N ALA A 153 -15.45 -16.74 17.59
CA ALA A 153 -15.01 -16.40 16.24
C ALA A 153 -16.18 -15.91 15.36
N PHE A 154 -17.34 -16.56 15.47
CA PHE A 154 -18.55 -16.14 14.78
C PHE A 154 -18.99 -14.72 15.20
N TRP A 155 -19.05 -14.44 16.51
CA TRP A 155 -19.40 -13.09 17.00
C TRP A 155 -18.37 -12.04 16.58
N ALA A 156 -17.09 -12.40 16.44
CA ALA A 156 -16.07 -11.51 15.91
C ALA A 156 -16.30 -11.20 14.41
N SER A 157 -16.66 -12.18 13.60
CA SER A 157 -17.05 -11.95 12.19
C SER A 157 -18.34 -11.14 12.06
N ALA A 158 -19.33 -11.37 12.94
CA ALA A 158 -20.54 -10.55 13.00
C ALA A 158 -20.22 -9.09 13.38
N PHE A 159 -19.26 -8.87 14.27
CA PHE A 159 -18.74 -7.55 14.62
C PHE A 159 -18.05 -6.87 13.43
N GLU A 160 -17.19 -7.57 12.69
CA GLU A 160 -16.55 -7.04 11.47
C GLU A 160 -17.59 -6.63 10.43
N PHE A 161 -18.65 -7.43 10.25
CA PHE A 161 -19.74 -7.10 9.35
C PHE A 161 -20.50 -5.83 9.80
N ALA A 162 -20.84 -5.72 11.09
CA ALA A 162 -21.46 -4.53 11.66
C ALA A 162 -20.57 -3.27 11.50
N ALA A 163 -19.27 -3.38 11.82
CA ALA A 163 -18.31 -2.30 11.66
C ALA A 163 -18.18 -1.85 10.19
N SER A 164 -18.18 -2.80 9.25
CA SER A 164 -18.17 -2.53 7.82
C SER A 164 -19.41 -1.74 7.36
N LEU A 165 -20.59 -2.02 7.90
CA LEU A 165 -21.81 -1.25 7.62
C LEU A 165 -21.66 0.20 8.11
N THR A 166 -21.12 0.40 9.33
CA THR A 166 -20.88 1.74 9.89
C THR A 166 -19.85 2.53 9.09
N VAL A 167 -18.70 1.93 8.73
CA VAL A 167 -17.64 2.59 7.95
C VAL A 167 -18.13 2.99 6.55
N ARG A 168 -18.96 2.16 5.93
CA ARG A 168 -19.61 2.45 4.63
C ARG A 168 -20.82 3.38 4.76
N GLN A 169 -21.09 3.94 5.94
CA GLN A 169 -22.18 4.87 6.23
C GLN A 169 -23.59 4.29 5.93
N ARG A 170 -23.77 2.98 6.09
CA ARG A 170 -25.05 2.27 5.86
C ARG A 170 -25.88 2.20 7.13
N ILE A 171 -26.22 3.36 7.70
CA ILE A 171 -26.90 3.50 8.99
C ILE A 171 -28.01 4.55 8.92
N LEU A 172 -29.09 4.36 9.68
CA LEU A 172 -30.20 5.31 9.80
C LEU A 172 -30.56 5.61 11.26
N PRO A 173 -30.86 6.86 11.62
CA PRO A 173 -31.28 7.19 12.97
C PRO A 173 -32.74 6.84 13.18
N GLY A 174 -33.05 6.01 14.17
CA GLY A 174 -34.39 5.51 14.48
C GLY A 174 -34.81 5.76 15.93
N LEU A 175 -36.03 5.32 16.23
CA LEU A 175 -36.59 5.24 17.57
C LEU A 175 -37.14 3.82 17.76
N VAL A 176 -36.85 3.20 18.91
CA VAL A 176 -37.38 1.88 19.29
C VAL A 176 -38.04 1.96 20.65
N LEU A 177 -39.10 1.17 20.84
CA LEU A 177 -39.77 1.01 22.11
C LEU A 177 -39.13 -0.19 22.85
N GLU A 178 -38.44 0.08 23.95
CA GLU A 178 -37.88 -0.94 24.84
C GLU A 178 -38.65 -0.91 26.17
N GLY A 179 -39.55 -1.89 26.37
CA GLY A 179 -40.50 -1.86 27.48
C GLY A 179 -41.47 -0.68 27.35
N ALA A 180 -41.53 0.18 28.36
CA ALA A 180 -42.38 1.38 28.38
C ALA A 180 -41.60 2.68 28.04
N ARG A 181 -40.44 2.60 27.39
CA ARG A 181 -39.56 3.75 27.13
C ARG A 181 -39.11 3.79 25.67
N HIS A 182 -39.16 4.98 25.07
CA HIS A 182 -38.64 5.23 23.73
C HIS A 182 -37.14 5.57 23.76
N ARG A 183 -36.36 4.85 22.95
CA ARG A 183 -34.91 4.97 22.86
C ARG A 183 -34.46 5.30 21.44
N ALA A 184 -33.61 6.32 21.31
CA ALA A 184 -32.99 6.66 20.04
C ALA A 184 -31.89 5.66 19.71
N VAL A 185 -31.86 5.14 18.48
CA VAL A 185 -30.90 4.11 18.03
C VAL A 185 -30.43 4.37 16.60
N TRP A 186 -29.20 3.99 16.28
CA TRP A 186 -28.76 3.84 14.89
C TRP A 186 -29.05 2.43 14.40
N LYS A 187 -29.86 2.32 13.35
CA LYS A 187 -30.25 1.05 12.71
C LYS A 187 -29.35 0.78 11.50
N PRO A 188 -28.82 -0.44 11.33
CA PRO A 188 -28.08 -0.82 10.12
C PRO A 188 -29.03 -0.91 8.92
N VAL A 189 -28.52 -0.61 7.72
CA VAL A 189 -29.26 -0.75 6.46
C VAL A 189 -28.59 -1.80 5.59
N TYR A 190 -29.27 -2.93 5.39
CA TYR A 190 -28.80 -4.00 4.51
C TYR A 190 -29.21 -3.71 3.06
N THR A 191 -28.25 -3.62 2.14
CA THR A 191 -28.56 -3.47 0.71
C THR A 191 -27.82 -4.50 -0.14
N GLY A 192 -28.53 -5.08 -1.13
CA GLY A 192 -27.96 -6.01 -2.10
C GLY A 192 -27.16 -7.13 -1.45
N ASN A 193 -25.84 -7.12 -1.66
CA ASN A 193 -24.90 -8.10 -1.11
C ASN A 193 -24.91 -8.19 0.43
N ASP A 194 -25.18 -7.10 1.16
CA ASP A 194 -25.20 -7.15 2.62
C ASP A 194 -26.33 -8.05 3.14
N ALA A 195 -27.49 -8.05 2.49
CA ALA A 195 -28.61 -8.90 2.88
C ALA A 195 -28.30 -10.38 2.65
N ARG A 196 -27.50 -10.69 1.61
CA ARG A 196 -26.98 -12.04 1.38
C ARG A 196 -25.98 -12.43 2.46
N MET A 197 -24.99 -11.58 2.74
CA MET A 197 -24.00 -11.82 3.80
C MET A 197 -24.65 -12.02 5.17
N PHE A 198 -25.69 -11.25 5.50
CA PHE A 198 -26.47 -11.43 6.72
C PHE A 198 -27.11 -12.83 6.79
N ARG A 199 -27.75 -13.31 5.72
CA ARG A 199 -28.34 -14.65 5.67
C ARG A 199 -27.29 -15.75 5.74
N GLU A 200 -26.16 -15.58 5.06
CA GLU A 200 -25.03 -16.52 5.11
C GLU A 200 -24.45 -16.61 6.52
N LEU A 201 -24.28 -15.47 7.21
CA LEU A 201 -23.86 -15.43 8.61
C LEU A 201 -24.91 -16.08 9.53
N ALA A 202 -26.20 -15.76 9.37
CA ALA A 202 -27.25 -16.37 10.18
C ALA A 202 -27.29 -17.89 10.02
N ALA A 203 -27.18 -18.39 8.78
CA ALA A 203 -27.12 -19.81 8.47
C ALA A 203 -25.85 -20.50 8.99
N ALA A 204 -24.73 -19.78 9.02
CA ALA A 204 -23.45 -20.27 9.54
C ALA A 204 -23.30 -20.16 11.06
N MET A 205 -24.29 -19.59 11.77
CA MET A 205 -24.23 -19.41 13.22
C MET A 205 -24.04 -20.76 13.93
N PRO A 206 -22.91 -20.96 14.65
CA PRO A 206 -22.68 -22.19 15.40
C PRO A 206 -23.75 -22.39 16.47
N GLY A 207 -24.21 -23.62 16.67
CA GLY A 207 -25.17 -23.94 17.74
C GLY A 207 -24.68 -23.50 19.13
N SER A 208 -23.37 -23.55 19.38
CA SER A 208 -22.75 -23.09 20.63
C SER A 208 -22.92 -21.58 20.88
N ALA A 209 -23.10 -20.76 19.84
CA ALA A 209 -23.30 -19.31 19.98
C ALA A 209 -24.66 -18.93 20.58
N ARG A 210 -25.64 -19.85 20.52
CA ARG A 210 -27.01 -19.71 21.04
C ARG A 210 -27.35 -20.73 22.12
N ALA A 211 -26.35 -21.41 22.67
CA ALA A 211 -26.51 -22.51 23.62
C ALA A 211 -26.60 -22.07 25.09
N LEU A 212 -26.56 -20.77 25.39
CA LEU A 212 -26.61 -20.27 26.77
C LEU A 212 -28.05 -20.05 27.25
N SER A 213 -28.35 -20.48 28.47
CA SER A 213 -29.62 -20.24 29.16
C SER A 213 -29.41 -19.94 30.64
N ASP A 214 -30.46 -19.51 31.32
CA ASP A 214 -30.48 -19.52 32.78
C ASP A 214 -30.36 -20.96 33.31
N VAL A 215 -29.76 -21.12 34.50
CA VAL A 215 -29.49 -22.43 35.13
C VAL A 215 -30.76 -23.21 35.43
N ALA A 216 -31.89 -22.52 35.63
CA ALA A 216 -33.20 -23.12 35.89
C ALA A 216 -33.98 -23.51 34.61
N ALA A 217 -33.42 -23.30 33.43
CA ALA A 217 -34.10 -23.62 32.18
C ALA A 217 -34.15 -25.14 31.95
N GLU A 218 -35.34 -25.69 31.81
CA GLU A 218 -35.58 -27.13 31.56
C GLU A 218 -35.55 -27.50 30.07
N ARG A 219 -35.50 -26.52 29.17
CA ARG A 219 -35.55 -26.71 27.71
C ARG A 219 -34.44 -25.91 27.00
N LEU A 220 -34.01 -26.41 25.85
CA LEU A 220 -33.06 -25.75 24.96
C LEU A 220 -33.60 -24.37 24.54
N PRO A 221 -32.76 -23.32 24.49
CA PRO A 221 -33.18 -22.02 23.97
C PRO A 221 -33.67 -22.10 22.52
N GLU A 222 -34.91 -21.70 22.28
CA GLU A 222 -35.53 -21.65 20.94
C GLU A 222 -35.20 -20.33 20.22
N ASN A 223 -33.95 -19.86 20.32
CA ASN A 223 -33.56 -18.59 19.74
C ASN A 223 -33.34 -18.72 18.22
N SER A 224 -34.02 -17.87 17.46
CA SER A 224 -33.80 -17.70 16.03
C SER A 224 -32.40 -17.11 15.75
N PRO A 225 -31.55 -17.74 14.91
CA PRO A 225 -30.26 -17.19 14.52
C PRO A 225 -30.38 -15.79 13.91
N GLU A 226 -31.41 -15.57 13.10
CA GLU A 226 -31.68 -14.30 12.43
C GLU A 226 -32.01 -13.20 13.45
N GLU A 227 -32.82 -13.50 14.46
CA GLU A 227 -33.19 -12.53 15.49
C GLU A 227 -31.98 -12.15 16.36
N LEU A 228 -31.21 -13.15 16.81
CA LEU A 228 -30.00 -12.92 17.60
C LEU A 228 -28.95 -12.12 16.84
N LEU A 229 -28.69 -12.49 15.57
CA LEU A 229 -27.72 -11.79 14.74
C LEU A 229 -28.18 -10.37 14.43
N SER A 230 -29.46 -10.17 14.12
CA SER A 230 -30.04 -8.84 13.86
C SER A 230 -29.91 -7.92 15.08
N GLY A 231 -30.28 -8.41 16.27
CA GLY A 231 -30.15 -7.68 17.52
C GLY A 231 -28.69 -7.29 17.81
N PHE A 232 -27.77 -8.24 17.65
CA PHE A 232 -26.34 -8.02 17.84
C PHE A 232 -25.75 -6.98 16.87
N ILE A 233 -26.05 -7.09 15.57
CA ILE A 233 -25.54 -6.14 14.57
C ILE A 233 -26.11 -4.75 14.83
N GLN A 234 -27.41 -4.64 15.18
CA GLN A 234 -28.03 -3.37 15.49
C GLN A 234 -27.36 -2.69 16.69
N ASP A 235 -27.21 -3.39 17.81
CA ASP A 235 -26.57 -2.86 19.01
C ASP A 235 -25.10 -2.49 18.78
N THR A 236 -24.36 -3.32 18.06
CA THR A 236 -22.95 -3.06 17.70
C THR A 236 -22.83 -1.82 16.81
N THR A 237 -23.67 -1.71 15.78
CA THR A 237 -23.71 -0.57 14.86
C THR A 237 -24.02 0.73 15.61
N ASP A 238 -25.00 0.70 16.52
CA ASP A 238 -25.37 1.83 17.37
C ASP A 238 -24.19 2.31 18.22
N ARG A 239 -23.47 1.38 18.84
CA ARG A 239 -22.32 1.68 19.70
C ARG A 239 -21.13 2.24 18.94
N ILE A 240 -20.73 1.62 17.84
CA ILE A 240 -19.59 2.08 17.01
C ILE A 240 -19.88 3.50 16.49
N THR A 241 -21.11 3.73 16.00
CA THR A 241 -21.52 5.05 15.48
C THR A 241 -21.43 6.13 16.56
N ARG A 242 -21.92 5.85 17.78
CA ARG A 242 -21.85 6.79 18.91
C ARG A 242 -20.42 7.04 19.38
N ALA A 243 -19.58 6.00 19.40
CA ALA A 243 -18.18 6.13 19.82
C ALA A 243 -17.37 7.02 18.86
N ALA A 244 -17.71 7.02 17.56
CA ALA A 244 -17.09 7.87 16.54
C ALA A 244 -17.64 9.31 16.52
N ALA A 245 -18.77 9.58 17.19
CA ALA A 245 -19.36 10.92 17.18
C ALA A 245 -18.46 11.92 17.93
N PRO A 246 -18.26 13.15 17.40
CA PRO A 246 -17.43 14.15 18.06
C PRO A 246 -17.98 14.48 19.46
N LYS A 247 -17.10 14.45 20.47
CA LYS A 247 -17.43 14.82 21.86
C LYS A 247 -17.78 16.31 21.91
N SER A 248 -19.06 16.64 21.82
CA SER A 248 -19.53 18.02 21.97
C SER A 248 -19.37 18.48 23.42
N SER A 249 -18.62 19.56 23.63
CA SER A 249 -18.44 20.24 24.92
C SER A 249 -19.53 21.28 25.22
N ALA A 250 -20.45 21.53 24.29
CA ALA A 250 -21.47 22.56 24.44
C ALA A 250 -22.69 22.04 25.20
N ALA A 251 -23.05 22.73 26.29
CA ALA A 251 -24.32 22.56 26.99
C ALA A 251 -25.49 22.99 26.08
N TRP A 252 -25.98 22.09 25.25
CA TRP A 252 -27.22 22.28 24.50
C TRP A 252 -28.41 22.28 25.49
N ARG A 253 -29.16 23.39 25.53
CA ARG A 253 -30.50 23.40 26.15
C ARG A 253 -31.45 22.71 25.17
N ALA A 254 -31.89 21.49 25.49
CA ALA A 254 -32.89 20.78 24.70
C ALA A 254 -34.24 21.52 24.84
N ALA A 255 -34.80 22.02 23.73
CA ALA A 255 -36.04 22.80 23.76
C ALA A 255 -37.27 21.96 23.34
N GLY A 256 -37.09 20.80 22.67
CA GLY A 256 -38.18 19.89 22.26
C GLY A 256 -37.78 18.43 22.06
N LEU A 257 -38.75 17.56 21.73
CA LEU A 257 -38.56 16.09 21.57
C LEU A 257 -37.56 15.74 20.45
N HIS A 258 -37.55 16.48 19.34
CA HIS A 258 -36.55 16.31 18.27
C HIS A 258 -35.13 16.61 18.75
N ASP A 259 -34.93 17.63 19.59
CA ASP A 259 -33.61 17.94 20.17
C ASP A 259 -33.18 16.86 21.17
N GLN A 260 -34.12 16.33 21.96
CA GLN A 260 -33.86 15.21 22.85
C GLN A 260 -33.43 13.97 22.05
N TRP A 261 -34.11 13.66 20.94
CA TRP A 261 -33.76 12.57 20.03
C TRP A 261 -32.36 12.74 19.41
N LEU A 262 -32.07 13.91 18.84
CA LEU A 262 -30.75 14.20 18.23
C LEU A 262 -29.62 14.19 19.26
N ARG A 263 -29.87 14.69 20.47
CA ARG A 263 -28.91 14.61 21.58
C ARG A 263 -28.70 13.17 22.02
N ALA A 264 -29.78 12.41 22.14
CA ALA A 264 -29.71 11.00 22.50
C ALA A 264 -28.84 10.26 21.50
N LEU A 265 -29.00 10.43 20.18
CA LEU A 265 -28.19 9.79 19.13
C LEU A 265 -26.68 10.11 19.18
N LYS A 266 -26.28 11.26 19.75
CA LYS A 266 -24.88 11.72 19.83
C LYS A 266 -24.20 11.39 21.16
N THR A 267 -24.95 10.91 22.15
CA THR A 267 -24.41 10.64 23.49
C THR A 267 -24.25 9.14 23.73
N ALA A 268 -23.19 8.78 24.46
CA ALA A 268 -22.91 7.39 24.84
C ALA A 268 -23.89 6.86 25.90
N ASP A 269 -24.48 7.76 26.71
CA ASP A 269 -25.38 7.42 27.82
C ASP A 269 -26.75 6.87 27.38
N ASN A 270 -27.08 6.90 26.08
CA ASN A 270 -28.26 6.25 25.50
C ASN A 270 -29.57 6.52 26.27
N ARG A 271 -29.75 7.76 26.72
CA ARG A 271 -30.85 8.13 27.64
C ARG A 271 -32.21 8.03 26.94
N PRO A 272 -33.25 7.55 27.63
CA PRO A 272 -34.60 7.52 27.07
C PRO A 272 -35.11 8.95 26.84
N LEU A 273 -35.97 9.10 25.83
CA LEU A 273 -36.66 10.36 25.60
C LEU A 273 -37.74 10.57 26.67
N ILE A 274 -37.96 11.83 27.06
CA ILE A 274 -38.96 12.21 28.05
C ILE A 274 -40.03 13.06 27.36
N GLY A 275 -41.27 12.57 27.34
CA GLY A 275 -42.45 13.23 26.78
C GLY A 275 -43.69 12.35 26.92
N ASP A 276 -44.83 12.86 26.48
CA ASP A 276 -46.10 12.14 26.48
C ASP A 276 -46.07 10.98 25.46
N GLU A 277 -46.80 9.90 25.74
CA GLU A 277 -46.77 8.68 24.92
C GLU A 277 -47.29 8.92 23.50
N GLU A 278 -48.32 9.76 23.35
CA GLU A 278 -48.86 10.15 22.04
C GLU A 278 -47.83 10.92 21.19
N ASP A 279 -47.13 11.88 21.78
CA ASP A 279 -46.11 12.67 21.09
C ASP A 279 -44.89 11.82 20.69
N LEU A 280 -44.48 10.87 21.54
CA LEU A 280 -43.39 9.94 21.25
C LEU A 280 -43.78 8.91 20.17
N ALA A 281 -45.03 8.44 20.19
CA ALA A 281 -45.56 7.57 19.14
C ALA A 281 -45.69 8.32 17.81
N GLU A 282 -46.11 9.59 17.83
CA GLU A 282 -46.14 10.43 16.63
C GLU A 282 -44.74 10.65 16.07
N LEU A 283 -43.76 10.96 16.93
CA LEU A 283 -42.36 11.10 16.53
C LEU A 283 -41.83 9.80 15.92
N ALA A 284 -42.11 8.64 16.53
CA ALA A 284 -41.75 7.34 15.97
C ALA A 284 -42.34 7.16 14.57
N ALA A 285 -43.64 7.44 14.40
CA ALA A 285 -44.33 7.34 13.13
C ALA A 285 -43.81 8.33 12.08
N GLN A 286 -43.40 9.54 12.47
CA GLN A 286 -42.75 10.51 11.59
C GLN A 286 -41.39 9.99 11.11
N ILE A 287 -40.57 9.45 12.01
CA ILE A 287 -39.26 8.86 11.67
C ILE A 287 -39.44 7.65 10.75
N ASP A 288 -40.35 6.74 11.06
CA ASP A 288 -40.61 5.56 10.24
C ASP A 288 -41.15 5.93 8.86
N ARG A 289 -42.05 6.92 8.76
CA ARG A 289 -42.53 7.45 7.47
C ARG A 289 -41.38 8.07 6.65
N TRP A 290 -40.48 8.80 7.29
CA TRP A 290 -39.31 9.37 6.65
C TRP A 290 -38.32 8.31 6.16
N GLN A 291 -38.14 7.21 6.91
CA GLN A 291 -37.27 6.10 6.54
C GLN A 291 -37.90 5.12 5.53
N ARG A 292 -39.23 5.03 5.48
CA ARG A 292 -39.98 4.04 4.68
C ARG A 292 -39.51 3.88 3.23
N PRO A 293 -39.19 4.95 2.48
CA PRO A 293 -38.73 4.80 1.10
C PRO A 293 -37.36 4.11 0.98
N LEU A 294 -36.51 4.24 2.00
CA LEU A 294 -35.20 3.58 2.07
C LEU A 294 -35.33 2.13 2.55
N THR A 295 -36.17 1.87 3.55
CA THR A 295 -36.38 0.52 4.10
C THR A 295 -37.11 -0.39 3.12
N LEU A 296 -38.14 0.09 2.41
CA LEU A 296 -38.82 -0.65 1.35
C LEU A 296 -37.86 -1.07 0.25
N ARG A 297 -36.89 -0.22 -0.06
CA ARG A 297 -35.88 -0.50 -1.08
C ARG A 297 -34.82 -1.47 -0.61
N ALA A 298 -34.33 -1.30 0.61
CA ALA A 298 -33.36 -2.19 1.24
C ALA A 298 -33.91 -3.62 1.40
N ALA A 299 -35.19 -3.75 1.75
CA ALA A 299 -35.88 -5.04 1.94
C ALA A 299 -36.37 -5.68 0.62
N SER A 300 -36.33 -4.96 -0.51
CA SER A 300 -36.89 -5.48 -1.75
C SER A 300 -35.97 -6.54 -2.39
N PRO A 301 -36.49 -7.73 -2.70
CA PRO A 301 -35.76 -8.73 -3.48
C PRO A 301 -35.59 -8.33 -4.95
N PHE A 302 -36.25 -7.26 -5.38
CA PHE A 302 -36.19 -6.72 -6.72
C PHE A 302 -35.75 -5.25 -6.70
N ARG A 303 -34.87 -4.86 -7.62
CA ARG A 303 -34.66 -3.44 -7.91
C ARG A 303 -35.53 -3.02 -9.10
N LEU A 304 -36.12 -1.83 -9.05
CA LEU A 304 -36.79 -1.25 -10.22
C LEU A 304 -35.71 -0.97 -11.27
N CYS A 305 -35.98 -1.40 -12.50
CA CYS A 305 -35.06 -1.36 -13.61
C CYS A 305 -35.70 -0.66 -14.81
N PHE A 306 -34.99 0.30 -15.39
CA PHE A 306 -35.41 1.02 -16.58
C PHE A 306 -34.67 0.46 -17.79
N ARG A 307 -35.40 0.00 -18.81
CA ARG A 307 -34.80 -0.45 -20.07
C ARG A 307 -35.07 0.56 -21.16
N LEU A 308 -34.02 1.10 -21.78
CA LEU A 308 -34.15 1.94 -22.97
C LEU A 308 -34.14 1.05 -24.23
N GLU A 309 -35.19 1.12 -25.02
CA GLU A 309 -35.39 0.38 -26.26
C GLU A 309 -35.21 1.32 -27.47
N GLU A 310 -34.43 0.86 -28.44
CA GLU A 310 -34.14 1.59 -29.67
C GLU A 310 -35.31 1.53 -30.67
N PRO A 311 -35.54 2.59 -31.46
CA PRO A 311 -36.51 2.57 -32.55
C PRO A 311 -36.04 1.67 -33.71
N THR A 312 -36.94 0.88 -34.28
CA THR A 312 -36.68 0.00 -35.45
C THR A 312 -36.50 0.76 -36.77
N ARG A 313 -36.76 2.07 -36.81
CA ARG A 313 -36.56 2.95 -37.98
C ARG A 313 -35.83 4.23 -37.57
N ALA A 314 -35.08 4.83 -38.48
CA ALA A 314 -34.29 6.05 -38.22
C ALA A 314 -35.12 7.27 -37.71
N ARG A 315 -36.45 7.27 -37.95
CA ARG A 315 -37.39 8.30 -37.44
C ARG A 315 -38.41 7.75 -36.41
N GLY A 316 -38.12 6.63 -35.76
CA GLY A 316 -38.99 6.06 -34.71
C GLY A 316 -38.77 6.69 -33.33
N ALA A 317 -39.74 6.50 -32.42
CA ALA A 317 -39.63 6.96 -31.03
C ALA A 317 -38.88 5.95 -30.16
N TRP A 318 -38.03 6.44 -29.26
CA TRP A 318 -37.36 5.65 -28.23
C TRP A 318 -38.36 5.30 -27.12
N ARG A 319 -38.20 4.16 -26.44
CA ARG A 319 -39.09 3.75 -25.35
C ARG A 319 -38.30 3.38 -24.11
N VAL A 320 -38.69 3.90 -22.96
CA VAL A 320 -38.22 3.44 -21.64
C VAL A 320 -39.27 2.55 -21.03
N SER A 321 -38.94 1.29 -20.78
CA SER A 321 -39.82 0.29 -20.17
C SER A 321 -39.45 0.04 -18.71
N TYR A 322 -40.46 -0.17 -17.86
CA TYR A 322 -40.28 -0.47 -16.44
C TYR A 322 -40.25 -1.98 -16.18
N LEU A 323 -39.19 -2.43 -15.51
CA LEU A 323 -38.95 -3.83 -15.18
C LEU A 323 -38.61 -3.96 -13.69
N LEU A 324 -38.90 -5.11 -13.09
CA LEU A 324 -38.37 -5.53 -11.80
C LEU A 324 -37.23 -6.51 -12.07
N GLN A 325 -36.03 -6.17 -11.64
CA GLN A 325 -34.84 -7.01 -11.79
C GLN A 325 -34.53 -7.69 -10.45
N SER A 326 -34.34 -9.00 -10.45
CA SER A 326 -34.00 -9.74 -9.22
C SER A 326 -32.62 -9.32 -8.69
N ALA A 327 -32.53 -9.22 -7.36
CA ALA A 327 -31.28 -8.94 -6.66
C ALA A 327 -30.34 -10.16 -6.62
N ASP A 328 -30.90 -11.38 -6.68
CA ASP A 328 -30.13 -12.63 -6.63
C ASP A 328 -29.69 -13.11 -8.03
N ASP A 329 -30.48 -12.80 -9.07
CA ASP A 329 -30.17 -13.09 -10.48
C ASP A 329 -30.47 -11.85 -11.33
N HIS A 330 -29.41 -11.15 -11.73
CA HIS A 330 -29.55 -9.94 -12.54
C HIS A 330 -30.07 -10.19 -13.97
N GLY A 331 -30.11 -11.45 -14.44
CA GLY A 331 -30.72 -11.83 -15.72
C GLY A 331 -32.25 -11.97 -15.65
N ALA A 332 -32.82 -12.17 -14.47
CA ALA A 332 -34.26 -12.33 -14.29
C ALA A 332 -34.99 -10.98 -14.25
N LEU A 333 -35.70 -10.65 -15.32
CA LEU A 333 -36.44 -9.40 -15.51
C LEU A 333 -37.95 -9.65 -15.63
N LEU A 334 -38.75 -8.93 -14.85
CA LEU A 334 -40.21 -9.01 -14.87
C LEU A 334 -40.83 -7.66 -15.25
N PRO A 335 -41.76 -7.59 -16.22
CA PRO A 335 -42.44 -6.34 -16.54
C PRO A 335 -43.19 -5.75 -15.34
N ALA A 336 -43.03 -4.44 -15.08
CA ALA A 336 -43.68 -3.77 -13.94
C ALA A 336 -45.21 -3.86 -14.02
N ALA A 337 -45.79 -3.80 -15.23
CA ALA A 337 -47.23 -3.97 -15.45
C ALA A 337 -47.77 -5.32 -14.97
N SER A 338 -46.97 -6.40 -15.10
CA SER A 338 -47.34 -7.74 -14.62
C SER A 338 -47.31 -7.84 -13.10
N ALA A 339 -46.38 -7.13 -12.45
CA ALA A 339 -46.28 -7.07 -10.98
C ALA A 339 -47.32 -6.14 -10.34
N TRP A 340 -47.85 -5.17 -11.09
CA TRP A 340 -48.84 -4.20 -10.62
C TRP A 340 -50.23 -4.81 -10.34
N ASN A 341 -50.63 -5.80 -11.14
CA ASN A 341 -52.01 -6.32 -11.17
C ASN A 341 -52.30 -7.48 -10.20
N GLY A 342 -51.44 -7.75 -9.21
CA GLY A 342 -51.69 -8.59 -8.00
C GLY A 342 -52.10 -10.07 -8.21
N ALA A 343 -53.16 -10.34 -8.96
CA ALA A 343 -53.81 -11.64 -9.15
C ALA A 343 -53.08 -12.59 -10.13
N ARG A 344 -52.14 -12.09 -10.94
CA ARG A 344 -51.33 -12.88 -11.91
C ARG A 344 -49.82 -12.73 -11.73
N ALA A 345 -49.37 -12.32 -10.54
CA ALA A 345 -47.94 -12.15 -10.27
C ALA A 345 -47.22 -13.53 -10.32
N PRO A 346 -46.13 -13.68 -11.10
CA PRO A 346 -45.32 -14.89 -11.13
C PRO A 346 -44.92 -15.37 -9.73
N GLN A 347 -44.76 -16.68 -9.54
CA GLN A 347 -44.38 -17.29 -8.25
C GLN A 347 -43.11 -16.67 -7.64
N ALA A 348 -42.20 -16.17 -8.49
CA ALA A 348 -41.00 -15.41 -8.09
C ALA A 348 -41.27 -14.14 -7.26
N LEU A 349 -42.46 -13.52 -7.38
CA LEU A 349 -42.84 -12.31 -6.62
C LEU A 349 -43.50 -12.63 -5.27
N ARG A 350 -43.80 -13.91 -4.96
CA ARG A 350 -44.43 -14.34 -3.70
C ARG A 350 -43.39 -14.61 -2.60
N ARG A 351 -42.50 -13.65 -2.35
CA ARG A 351 -41.63 -13.67 -1.15
C ARG A 351 -42.38 -13.02 0.01
N GLU A 352 -42.30 -13.62 1.20
CA GLU A 352 -42.95 -13.10 2.40
C GLU A 352 -42.60 -11.61 2.63
N GLY A 353 -43.62 -10.79 2.89
CA GLY A 353 -43.45 -9.36 3.21
C GLY A 353 -43.25 -8.40 2.03
N PHE A 354 -42.98 -8.87 0.80
CA PHE A 354 -42.83 -7.97 -0.35
C PHE A 354 -44.20 -7.55 -0.92
N LYS A 355 -44.43 -6.24 -0.99
CA LYS A 355 -45.65 -5.64 -1.58
C LYS A 355 -45.29 -4.94 -2.91
N PRO A 356 -45.44 -5.61 -4.07
CA PRO A 356 -44.94 -5.11 -5.35
C PRO A 356 -45.50 -3.75 -5.75
N ARG A 357 -46.80 -3.51 -5.51
CA ARG A 357 -47.46 -2.25 -5.87
C ARG A 357 -46.99 -1.07 -5.02
N GLU A 358 -46.82 -1.29 -3.71
CA GLU A 358 -46.32 -0.27 -2.79
C GLU A 358 -44.86 0.08 -3.10
N TYR A 359 -44.04 -0.95 -3.35
CA TYR A 359 -42.66 -0.77 -3.79
C TYR A 359 -42.56 -0.02 -5.13
N LEU A 360 -43.33 -0.42 -6.15
CA LEU A 360 -43.34 0.24 -7.46
C LEU A 360 -43.80 1.69 -7.37
N LEU A 361 -44.85 2.00 -6.59
CA LEU A 361 -45.30 3.38 -6.37
C LEU A 361 -44.22 4.23 -5.69
N SER A 362 -43.59 3.70 -4.64
CA SER A 362 -42.52 4.40 -3.91
C SER A 362 -41.28 4.60 -4.80
N ALA A 363 -40.86 3.57 -5.52
CA ALA A 363 -39.70 3.60 -6.40
C ALA A 363 -39.91 4.51 -7.61
N LEU A 364 -41.09 4.47 -8.25
CA LEU A 364 -41.43 5.35 -9.36
C LEU A 364 -41.62 6.81 -8.90
N GLY A 365 -42.16 7.05 -7.71
CA GLY A 365 -42.24 8.40 -7.13
C GLY A 365 -40.88 8.99 -6.76
N GLN A 366 -39.94 8.17 -6.28
CA GLN A 366 -38.55 8.60 -6.12
C GLN A 366 -37.87 8.87 -7.46
N ALA A 367 -38.06 7.95 -8.42
CA ALA A 367 -37.49 8.07 -9.75
C ALA A 367 -38.07 9.25 -10.54
N SER A 368 -39.31 9.68 -10.28
CA SER A 368 -39.91 10.85 -10.96
C SER A 368 -39.23 12.17 -10.60
N GLY A 369 -38.62 12.26 -9.42
CA GLY A 369 -37.75 13.40 -9.08
C GLY A 369 -36.49 13.47 -9.96
N ILE A 370 -36.03 12.31 -10.46
CA ILE A 370 -34.88 12.20 -11.37
C ILE A 370 -35.32 12.31 -12.82
N CYS A 371 -36.45 11.71 -13.20
CA CYS A 371 -36.98 11.69 -14.57
C CYS A 371 -38.47 12.11 -14.56
N PRO A 372 -38.76 13.39 -14.85
CA PRO A 372 -40.14 13.93 -14.79
C PRO A 372 -41.15 13.21 -15.69
N ASP A 373 -40.72 12.59 -16.79
CA ASP A 373 -41.63 11.84 -17.69
C ASP A 373 -42.27 10.60 -17.03
N ILE A 374 -41.68 10.11 -15.93
CA ILE A 374 -42.27 9.06 -15.09
C ILE A 374 -43.58 9.54 -14.46
N GLU A 375 -43.70 10.81 -14.11
CA GLU A 375 -44.93 11.37 -13.50
C GLU A 375 -46.14 11.21 -14.43
N LYS A 376 -45.94 11.41 -15.73
CA LYS A 376 -47.00 11.20 -16.75
C LYS A 376 -47.43 9.74 -16.80
N SER A 377 -46.50 8.80 -16.63
CA SER A 377 -46.80 7.37 -16.63
C SER A 377 -47.59 6.91 -15.40
N LEU A 378 -47.44 7.58 -14.25
CA LEU A 378 -48.15 7.28 -13.00
C LEU A 378 -49.66 7.60 -13.06
N ARG A 379 -50.10 8.39 -14.04
CA ARG A 379 -51.54 8.65 -14.29
C ARG A 379 -52.24 7.47 -14.95
N LYS A 380 -51.51 6.49 -15.49
CA LYS A 380 -52.07 5.29 -16.11
C LYS A 380 -52.48 4.26 -15.02
N PRO A 381 -53.53 3.46 -15.25
CA PRO A 381 -53.95 2.40 -14.31
C PRO A 381 -52.86 1.37 -13.97
N ALA A 382 -51.93 1.12 -14.90
CA ALA A 382 -50.73 0.29 -14.71
C ALA A 382 -49.53 0.93 -15.44
N PRO A 383 -48.57 1.54 -14.71
CA PRO A 383 -47.41 2.18 -15.33
C PRO A 383 -46.45 1.14 -15.91
N ASP A 384 -46.19 1.23 -17.22
CA ASP A 384 -45.35 0.29 -17.98
C ASP A 384 -44.13 0.93 -18.67
N GLY A 385 -44.12 2.26 -18.78
CA GLY A 385 -43.04 3.02 -19.41
C GLY A 385 -43.50 4.34 -20.02
N PHE A 386 -42.59 4.99 -20.74
CA PHE A 386 -42.80 6.23 -21.49
C PHE A 386 -41.97 6.26 -22.78
N THR A 387 -42.31 7.16 -23.70
CA THR A 387 -41.61 7.34 -24.99
C THR A 387 -40.79 8.62 -24.99
N LEU A 388 -39.67 8.60 -25.70
CA LEU A 388 -38.72 9.71 -25.82
C LEU A 388 -38.45 10.03 -27.29
N ASP A 389 -38.27 11.32 -27.59
CA ASP A 389 -37.62 11.74 -28.83
C ASP A 389 -36.09 11.52 -28.76
N VAL A 390 -35.38 11.79 -29.86
CA VAL A 390 -33.92 11.60 -29.97
C VAL A 390 -33.15 12.43 -28.93
N ARG A 391 -33.60 13.66 -28.68
CA ARG A 391 -32.94 14.58 -27.73
C ARG A 391 -33.17 14.14 -26.29
N GLN A 392 -34.39 13.73 -25.96
CA GLN A 392 -34.75 13.20 -24.66
C GLN A 392 -34.11 11.83 -24.42
N ALA A 393 -33.93 11.00 -25.45
CA ALA A 393 -33.20 9.73 -25.36
C ALA A 393 -31.72 9.96 -25.04
N HIS A 394 -31.09 10.96 -25.66
CA HIS A 394 -29.74 11.37 -25.30
C HIS A 394 -29.63 11.92 -23.88
N GLU A 395 -30.55 12.79 -23.46
CA GLU A 395 -30.62 13.29 -22.08
C GLU A 395 -30.79 12.12 -21.09
N PHE A 396 -31.61 11.13 -21.46
CA PHE A 396 -31.77 9.91 -20.69
C PHE A 396 -30.46 9.13 -20.59
N LEU A 397 -29.77 8.90 -21.70
CA LEU A 397 -28.51 8.14 -21.73
C LEU A 397 -27.36 8.83 -20.97
N THR A 398 -27.27 10.16 -21.05
CA THR A 398 -26.17 10.95 -20.48
C THR A 398 -26.38 11.35 -19.03
N LEU A 399 -27.58 11.78 -18.66
CA LEU A 399 -27.86 12.36 -17.35
C LEU A 399 -28.78 11.46 -16.52
N ARG A 400 -29.93 11.07 -17.07
CA ARG A 400 -30.97 10.42 -16.28
C ARG A 400 -30.60 8.97 -15.92
N ALA A 401 -29.97 8.23 -16.82
CA ALA A 401 -29.53 6.85 -16.58
C ALA A 401 -28.49 6.78 -15.47
N VAL A 402 -27.49 7.67 -15.49
CA VAL A 402 -26.48 7.79 -14.42
C VAL A 402 -27.13 8.14 -13.11
N ALA A 403 -27.95 9.20 -13.08
CA ALA A 403 -28.63 9.62 -11.86
C ALA A 403 -29.56 8.52 -11.30
N LEU A 404 -30.23 7.74 -12.17
CA LEU A 404 -31.05 6.61 -11.76
C LEU A 404 -30.20 5.47 -11.18
N GLU A 405 -29.05 5.13 -11.77
CA GLU A 405 -28.16 4.09 -11.24
C GLU A 405 -27.41 4.50 -9.99
N GLU A 406 -26.97 5.76 -9.89
CA GLU A 406 -26.41 6.34 -8.65
C GLU A 406 -27.45 6.40 -7.56
N ALA A 407 -28.69 6.74 -7.92
CA ALA A 407 -29.80 6.60 -7.01
C ALA A 407 -30.01 5.13 -6.64
N GLY A 408 -29.49 4.13 -7.38
CA GLY A 408 -29.48 2.70 -7.08
C GLY A 408 -30.52 1.86 -7.86
N PHE A 409 -31.11 2.42 -8.92
CA PHE A 409 -32.04 1.72 -9.79
C PHE A 409 -31.27 0.87 -10.81
N GLY A 410 -31.88 -0.20 -11.32
CA GLY A 410 -31.35 -0.89 -12.48
C GLY A 410 -31.53 -0.03 -13.73
N VAL A 411 -30.54 0.01 -14.60
CA VAL A 411 -30.74 0.59 -15.94
C VAL A 411 -30.12 -0.36 -16.96
N LEU A 412 -30.90 -0.70 -17.97
CA LEU A 412 -30.48 -1.50 -19.12
C LEU A 412 -30.46 -0.59 -20.33
N LEU A 413 -29.25 -0.31 -20.77
CA LEU A 413 -28.98 0.51 -21.94
C LEU A 413 -28.69 -0.39 -23.13
N PRO A 414 -28.83 0.14 -24.35
CA PRO A 414 -28.48 -0.60 -25.55
C PRO A 414 -27.03 -1.12 -25.55
N ALA A 415 -26.78 -2.22 -26.25
CA ALA A 415 -25.47 -2.88 -26.24
C ALA A 415 -24.31 -2.02 -26.77
N TRP A 416 -24.58 -1.05 -27.66
CA TRP A 416 -23.58 -0.09 -28.14
C TRP A 416 -23.27 1.00 -27.10
N TRP A 417 -24.12 1.20 -26.10
CA TRP A 417 -23.91 2.12 -24.98
C TRP A 417 -23.26 1.37 -23.80
N THR A 418 -22.00 0.96 -23.94
CA THR A 418 -21.26 0.26 -22.88
C THR A 418 -20.40 1.21 -22.05
N ARG A 419 -20.54 1.12 -20.71
CA ARG A 419 -19.79 1.93 -19.73
C ARG A 419 -18.30 1.61 -19.61
N SER A 420 -17.83 0.48 -20.15
CA SER A 420 -16.46 -0.02 -19.94
C SER A 420 -15.60 -0.18 -21.20
N GLY A 421 -16.05 0.22 -22.39
CA GLY A 421 -15.15 0.16 -23.57
C GLY A 421 -15.83 0.05 -24.92
N GLY A 422 -16.76 0.96 -25.21
CA GLY A 422 -17.38 1.01 -26.54
C GLY A 422 -18.18 2.27 -26.80
N LYS A 423 -17.87 3.40 -26.14
CA LYS A 423 -18.26 4.67 -26.74
C LYS A 423 -17.50 4.72 -28.06
N LEU A 424 -18.20 4.64 -29.19
CA LEU A 424 -17.67 5.01 -30.51
C LEU A 424 -17.33 6.50 -30.42
N ARG A 425 -16.19 6.80 -29.81
CA ARG A 425 -15.68 8.16 -29.64
C ARG A 425 -14.95 8.53 -30.91
N LEU A 426 -15.08 9.80 -31.24
CA LEU A 426 -14.18 10.43 -32.17
C LEU A 426 -12.78 10.33 -31.54
N HIS A 427 -11.87 9.68 -32.24
CA HIS A 427 -10.47 9.66 -31.90
C HIS A 427 -9.69 10.26 -33.06
N ALA A 428 -8.59 10.90 -32.71
CA ALA A 428 -7.71 11.52 -33.69
C ALA A 428 -6.49 10.62 -33.90
N ARG A 429 -6.21 10.30 -35.17
CA ARG A 429 -4.95 9.69 -35.58
C ARG A 429 -4.13 10.73 -36.31
N ALA A 430 -2.89 10.95 -35.88
CA ALA A 430 -2.02 11.91 -36.52
C ALA A 430 -1.03 11.19 -37.44
N LYS A 431 -0.91 11.65 -38.69
CA LYS A 431 0.22 11.31 -39.57
C LYS A 431 1.29 12.39 -39.43
N ALA A 432 2.44 12.03 -38.88
CA ALA A 432 3.53 12.97 -38.60
C ALA A 432 4.59 12.96 -39.70
N SER A 433 4.98 14.15 -40.18
CA SER A 433 6.09 14.34 -41.13
C SER A 433 7.03 15.44 -40.65
N ALA A 434 8.35 15.17 -40.70
CA ALA A 434 9.36 16.10 -40.23
C ALA A 434 9.54 17.28 -41.21
N LEU A 435 9.58 18.52 -40.69
CA LEU A 435 9.84 19.73 -41.47
C LEU A 435 11.36 19.94 -41.59
N ARG A 436 11.99 19.44 -42.66
CA ARG A 436 13.39 19.67 -43.10
C ARG A 436 14.49 19.68 -42.02
N MET A 437 15.34 18.65 -42.04
CA MET A 437 16.61 18.61 -41.30
C MET A 437 17.64 19.58 -41.94
N GLN A 438 18.04 20.63 -41.24
CA GLN A 438 19.21 21.44 -41.57
C GLN A 438 20.28 21.26 -40.49
N GLY A 439 21.35 20.52 -40.83
CA GLY A 439 22.58 20.43 -40.03
C GLY A 439 22.79 19.13 -39.27
N ALA A 440 24.06 18.86 -38.93
CA ALA A 440 24.54 17.64 -38.27
C ALA A 440 24.10 17.48 -36.79
N SER A 441 23.29 18.41 -36.25
CA SER A 441 22.68 18.31 -34.93
C SER A 441 21.32 17.62 -35.05
N GLY A 442 21.15 16.49 -34.34
CA GLY A 442 19.94 15.68 -34.36
C GLY A 442 18.66 16.40 -33.89
N LEU A 443 17.53 15.70 -33.99
CA LEU A 443 16.20 16.19 -33.63
C LEU A 443 16.13 16.54 -32.14
N SER A 444 15.63 17.74 -31.82
CA SER A 444 15.29 18.17 -30.47
C SER A 444 13.82 17.89 -30.16
N LEU A 445 13.49 17.64 -28.89
CA LEU A 445 12.10 17.52 -28.41
C LEU A 445 11.25 18.77 -28.73
N ASP A 446 11.88 19.93 -28.90
CA ASP A 446 11.19 21.19 -29.20
C ASP A 446 11.07 21.46 -30.72
N ASP A 447 11.56 20.57 -31.58
CA ASP A 447 11.48 20.73 -33.03
C ASP A 447 10.03 20.64 -33.52
N ALA A 448 9.68 21.49 -34.49
CA ALA A 448 8.34 21.52 -35.07
C ALA A 448 8.12 20.34 -36.03
N VAL A 449 7.09 19.55 -35.76
CA VAL A 449 6.60 18.45 -36.59
C VAL A 449 5.27 18.86 -37.21
N ARG A 450 5.09 18.54 -38.51
CA ARG A 450 3.80 18.72 -39.17
C ARG A 450 2.93 17.50 -38.90
N LEU A 451 1.75 17.73 -38.34
CA LEU A 451 0.73 16.71 -38.13
C LEU A 451 -0.37 16.87 -39.17
N ASP A 452 -0.75 15.76 -39.80
CA ASP A 452 -1.98 15.64 -40.56
C ASP A 452 -2.96 14.78 -39.78
N TRP A 453 -4.12 15.34 -39.45
CA TRP A 453 -5.07 14.69 -38.57
C TRP A 453 -6.12 13.94 -39.39
N LYS A 454 -6.34 12.68 -39.04
CA LYS A 454 -7.52 11.91 -39.41
C LYS A 454 -8.41 11.76 -38.18
N ILE A 455 -9.70 11.97 -38.38
CA ILE A 455 -10.71 11.74 -37.35
C ILE A 455 -11.42 10.45 -37.71
N ALA A 456 -11.46 9.52 -36.76
CA ALA A 456 -12.12 8.24 -36.94
C ALA A 456 -13.12 8.00 -35.80
N LEU A 457 -14.13 7.19 -36.10
CA LEU A 457 -15.19 6.79 -35.18
C LEU A 457 -15.11 5.26 -35.03
N GLY A 458 -14.48 4.79 -33.94
CA GLY A 458 -14.13 3.37 -33.76
C GLY A 458 -13.02 2.93 -34.71
N ASP A 459 -13.34 2.13 -35.73
CA ASP A 459 -12.35 1.70 -36.75
C ASP A 459 -12.57 2.38 -38.12
N GLN A 460 -13.49 3.36 -38.19
CA GLN A 460 -13.90 3.97 -39.46
C GLN A 460 -13.43 5.42 -39.56
N ASP A 461 -12.60 5.71 -40.57
CA ASP A 461 -12.19 7.07 -40.94
C ASP A 461 -13.42 7.88 -41.42
N LEU A 462 -13.61 9.09 -40.87
CA LEU A 462 -14.66 10.02 -41.30
C LEU A 462 -14.11 11.04 -42.30
N THR A 463 -14.87 11.29 -43.37
CA THR A 463 -14.57 12.35 -44.36
C THR A 463 -15.07 13.72 -43.91
N GLN A 464 -14.63 14.79 -44.59
CA GLN A 464 -15.02 16.17 -44.26
C GLN A 464 -16.50 16.38 -44.46
N GLU A 465 -17.03 15.86 -45.57
CA GLU A 465 -18.44 15.91 -45.90
C GLU A 465 -19.29 15.16 -44.86
N GLU A 466 -18.82 14.00 -44.37
CA GLU A 466 -19.50 13.25 -43.30
C GLU A 466 -19.48 14.00 -41.96
N LEU A 467 -18.36 14.62 -41.58
CA LEU A 467 -18.24 15.39 -40.34
C LEU A 467 -19.07 16.70 -40.38
N GLU A 468 -19.13 17.36 -41.53
CA GLU A 468 -19.97 18.55 -41.76
C GLU A 468 -21.47 18.19 -41.77
N ALA A 469 -21.84 17.06 -42.38
CA ALA A 469 -23.22 16.55 -42.35
C ALA A 469 -23.66 16.20 -40.91
N LEU A 470 -22.76 15.60 -40.12
CA LEU A 470 -22.98 15.33 -38.69
C LEU A 470 -23.15 16.62 -37.88
N ALA A 471 -22.37 17.66 -38.18
CA ALA A 471 -22.51 18.96 -37.53
C ALA A 471 -23.81 19.69 -37.91
N ALA A 472 -24.30 19.50 -39.14
CA ALA A 472 -25.53 20.11 -39.63
C ALA A 472 -26.80 19.52 -38.98
N LEU A 473 -26.79 18.22 -38.66
CA LEU A 473 -27.91 17.53 -38.02
C LEU A 473 -28.23 18.10 -36.62
N LYS A 474 -27.24 18.62 -35.89
CA LYS A 474 -27.39 19.18 -34.52
C LYS A 474 -28.12 18.26 -33.53
N GLU A 475 -28.24 16.98 -33.85
CA GLU A 475 -28.85 15.96 -33.01
C GLU A 475 -27.74 15.22 -32.24
N PRO A 476 -27.93 14.98 -30.94
CA PRO A 476 -26.87 14.42 -30.10
C PRO A 476 -26.71 12.89 -30.25
N LEU A 477 -27.66 12.24 -30.91
CA LEU A 477 -27.59 10.84 -31.33
C LEU A 477 -27.83 10.79 -32.83
N VAL A 478 -26.92 10.17 -33.58
CA VAL A 478 -27.05 10.04 -35.04
C VAL A 478 -27.04 8.57 -35.43
N ASN A 479 -27.91 8.19 -36.37
CA ASN A 479 -27.88 6.87 -36.98
C ASN A 479 -26.91 6.89 -38.18
N LEU A 480 -25.72 6.32 -38.01
CA LEU A 480 -24.72 6.18 -39.06
C LEU A 480 -24.72 4.74 -39.57
N ARG A 481 -25.04 4.56 -40.85
CA ARG A 481 -25.00 3.26 -41.55
C ARG A 481 -25.73 2.13 -40.77
N GLY A 482 -26.84 2.44 -40.11
CA GLY A 482 -27.66 1.49 -39.36
C GLY A 482 -27.28 1.31 -37.88
N ARG A 483 -26.32 2.07 -37.34
CA ARG A 483 -25.94 2.05 -35.91
C ARG A 483 -26.13 3.43 -35.27
N TRP A 484 -26.69 3.48 -34.07
CA TRP A 484 -26.80 4.72 -33.29
C TRP A 484 -25.47 5.02 -32.60
N VAL A 485 -25.01 6.27 -32.70
CA VAL A 485 -23.78 6.74 -32.06
C VAL A 485 -24.05 8.07 -31.36
N GLU A 486 -23.46 8.23 -30.17
CA GLU A 486 -23.38 9.50 -29.46
C GLU A 486 -22.35 10.39 -30.15
N ALA A 487 -22.81 11.49 -30.72
CA ALA A 487 -21.93 12.49 -31.30
C ALA A 487 -22.28 13.81 -30.63
N GLY A 488 -21.51 14.18 -29.59
CA GLY A 488 -21.71 15.42 -28.87
C GLY A 488 -21.61 16.60 -29.85
N GLY A 489 -22.56 17.54 -29.81
CA GLY A 489 -22.50 18.73 -30.67
C GLY A 489 -21.26 19.59 -30.40
N GLU A 490 -20.68 19.49 -29.20
CA GLU A 490 -19.38 20.05 -28.85
C GLU A 490 -18.22 19.18 -29.37
N ASP A 491 -18.29 17.85 -29.26
CA ASP A 491 -17.24 16.95 -29.77
C ASP A 491 -17.10 17.03 -31.29
N ILE A 492 -18.21 17.13 -32.04
CA ILE A 492 -18.20 17.29 -33.49
C ILE A 492 -17.68 18.69 -33.87
N ARG A 493 -18.05 19.73 -33.12
CA ARG A 493 -17.51 21.08 -33.34
C ARG A 493 -16.04 21.16 -33.01
N ALA A 494 -15.61 20.57 -31.91
CA ALA A 494 -14.22 20.45 -31.50
C ALA A 494 -13.44 19.64 -32.54
N ALA A 495 -14.00 18.55 -33.07
CA ALA A 495 -13.41 17.77 -34.16
C ALA A 495 -13.30 18.60 -35.46
N LEU A 496 -14.32 19.39 -35.82
CA LEU A 496 -14.26 20.31 -36.96
C LEU A 496 -13.27 21.46 -36.77
N GLU A 497 -13.22 22.07 -35.59
CA GLU A 497 -12.25 23.11 -35.25
C GLU A 497 -10.84 22.55 -35.20
N PHE A 498 -10.67 21.36 -34.63
CA PHE A 498 -9.41 20.64 -34.54
C PHE A 498 -8.89 20.26 -35.93
N TRP A 499 -9.76 19.76 -36.81
CA TRP A 499 -9.39 19.47 -38.19
C TRP A 499 -9.02 20.74 -38.99
N LYS A 500 -9.74 21.85 -38.73
CA LYS A 500 -9.42 23.17 -39.31
C LYS A 500 -8.11 23.74 -38.76
N SER A 501 -7.76 23.44 -37.50
CA SER A 501 -6.48 23.77 -36.90
C SER A 501 -5.39 22.81 -37.40
N ARG A 502 -4.95 22.99 -38.66
CA ARG A 502 -3.76 22.29 -39.17
C ARG A 502 -2.55 22.63 -38.31
N GLY A 503 -2.20 21.74 -37.38
CA GLY A 503 -1.31 22.03 -36.26
C GLY A 503 0.13 21.64 -36.50
N ARG A 504 1.05 22.58 -36.30
CA ARG A 504 2.43 22.27 -35.94
C ARG A 504 2.43 21.80 -34.49
N ALA A 505 3.05 20.67 -34.21
CA ALA A 505 3.28 20.18 -32.85
C ALA A 505 4.78 20.10 -32.59
N THR A 506 5.20 20.02 -31.33
CA THR A 506 6.61 19.70 -31.04
C THR A 506 6.84 18.20 -31.13
N LEU A 507 8.09 17.77 -31.34
CA LEU A 507 8.44 16.35 -31.28
C LEU A 507 8.07 15.73 -29.91
N ARG A 508 8.15 16.52 -28.82
CA ARG A 508 7.68 16.12 -27.48
C ARG A 508 6.21 15.74 -27.49
N ASP A 509 5.37 16.57 -28.10
CA ASP A 509 3.93 16.30 -28.20
C ASP A 509 3.69 15.00 -28.97
N VAL A 510 4.40 14.79 -30.07
CA VAL A 510 4.31 13.57 -30.88
C VAL A 510 4.75 12.33 -30.11
N VAL A 511 5.87 12.39 -29.38
CA VAL A 511 6.33 11.31 -28.52
C VAL A 511 5.29 11.00 -27.44
N MET A 512 4.77 12.02 -26.76
CA MET A 512 3.74 11.85 -25.72
C MET A 512 2.45 11.26 -26.28
N MET A 513 1.97 11.74 -27.42
CA MET A 513 0.80 11.20 -28.12
C MET A 513 1.03 9.74 -28.52
N SER A 514 2.22 9.40 -29.04
CA SER A 514 2.56 8.03 -29.42
C SER A 514 2.62 7.05 -28.23
N LEU A 515 3.00 7.54 -27.05
CA LEU A 515 3.04 6.77 -25.81
C LEU A 515 1.69 6.75 -25.08
N GLY A 516 0.63 7.33 -25.67
CA GLY A 516 -0.73 7.35 -25.13
C GLY A 516 -0.94 8.39 -24.00
N ALA A 517 -0.18 9.48 -24.03
CA ALA A 517 -0.10 10.49 -22.97
C ALA A 517 -0.28 11.93 -23.46
N GLY A 518 -0.77 12.12 -24.69
CA GLY A 518 -1.04 13.44 -25.25
C GLY A 518 -2.10 14.20 -24.43
N PRO A 519 -2.03 15.55 -24.37
CA PRO A 519 -3.13 16.34 -23.84
C PRO A 519 -4.40 16.01 -24.64
N ALA A 520 -5.53 15.82 -23.96
CA ALA A 520 -6.84 15.80 -24.59
C ALA A 520 -7.16 17.22 -25.11
N THR A 521 -6.51 17.63 -26.20
CA THR A 521 -6.80 18.91 -26.84
C THR A 521 -8.17 18.83 -27.49
N GLY A 522 -9.12 19.61 -26.98
CA GLY A 522 -10.48 19.67 -27.52
C GLY A 522 -11.36 18.47 -27.18
N GLY A 523 -11.05 17.69 -26.13
CA GLY A 523 -11.90 16.58 -25.66
C GLY A 523 -11.80 15.27 -26.46
N LEU A 524 -10.99 15.23 -27.52
CA LEU A 524 -10.73 14.03 -28.33
C LEU A 524 -9.62 13.17 -27.72
N GLU A 525 -9.86 11.86 -27.61
CA GLU A 525 -8.83 10.88 -27.25
C GLU A 525 -7.94 10.61 -28.47
N ILE A 526 -6.61 10.67 -28.29
CA ILE A 526 -5.64 10.39 -29.36
C ILE A 526 -5.24 8.93 -29.24
N ASP A 527 -5.59 8.13 -30.24
CA ASP A 527 -5.35 6.68 -30.26
C ASP A 527 -3.91 6.32 -30.66
N GLY A 528 -3.22 7.23 -31.36
CA GLY A 528 -1.81 7.09 -31.68
C GLY A 528 -1.32 8.05 -32.76
N VAL A 529 -0.01 8.00 -33.00
CA VAL A 529 0.65 8.75 -34.08
C VAL A 529 1.28 7.75 -35.05
N GLU A 530 0.87 7.81 -36.32
CA GLU A 530 1.56 7.13 -37.42
C GLU A 530 2.64 8.08 -37.95
N ALA A 531 3.89 7.63 -37.99
CA ALA A 531 4.98 8.40 -38.57
C ALA A 531 5.72 7.54 -39.59
N GLU A 532 6.11 8.15 -40.71
CA GLU A 532 6.87 7.48 -41.77
C GLU A 532 8.30 8.04 -41.83
N GLY A 533 9.24 7.23 -42.33
CA GLY A 533 10.65 7.62 -42.48
C GLY A 533 11.39 7.75 -41.14
N PRO A 534 12.38 8.66 -41.01
CA PRO A 534 13.26 8.73 -39.83
C PRO A 534 12.54 8.99 -38.50
N LEU A 535 11.36 9.61 -38.53
CA LEU A 535 10.53 9.85 -37.36
C LEU A 535 9.78 8.58 -36.92
N GLY A 536 9.28 7.79 -37.89
CA GLY A 536 8.69 6.48 -37.63
C GLY A 536 9.69 5.52 -37.02
N ASP A 537 10.87 5.40 -37.64
CA ASP A 537 11.97 4.57 -37.12
C ASP A 537 12.36 4.94 -35.69
N PHE A 538 12.36 6.25 -35.37
CA PHE A 538 12.63 6.74 -34.03
C PHE A 538 11.54 6.32 -33.03
N LEU A 539 10.26 6.53 -33.36
CA LEU A 539 9.14 6.16 -32.49
C LEU A 539 9.05 4.65 -32.27
N ASP A 540 9.27 3.84 -33.31
CA ASP A 540 9.25 2.39 -33.21
C ASP A 540 10.39 1.86 -32.33
N ARG A 541 11.59 2.44 -32.44
CA ARG A 541 12.71 2.11 -31.55
C ARG A 541 12.45 2.57 -30.11
N LEU A 542 11.86 3.74 -29.92
CA LEU A 542 11.52 4.27 -28.58
C LEU A 542 10.45 3.41 -27.89
N GLN A 543 9.46 2.91 -28.64
CA GLN A 543 8.42 2.01 -28.15
C GLN A 543 8.90 0.56 -28.00
N GLY A 544 10.11 0.23 -28.44
CA GLY A 544 10.67 -1.11 -28.39
C GLY A 544 10.09 -2.08 -29.42
N LYS A 545 9.42 -1.57 -30.47
CA LYS A 545 8.96 -2.37 -31.62
C LYS A 545 10.12 -2.80 -32.50
N THR A 546 11.16 -1.96 -32.59
CA THR A 546 12.38 -2.21 -33.36
C THR A 546 13.60 -2.07 -32.46
N GLN A 547 14.61 -2.93 -32.64
CA GLN A 547 15.85 -2.83 -31.87
C GLN A 547 16.71 -1.65 -32.36
N TYR A 548 17.40 -0.98 -31.44
CA TYR A 548 18.48 -0.05 -31.79
C TYR A 548 19.73 -0.85 -32.19
N ALA A 549 20.53 -0.28 -33.08
CA ALA A 549 21.76 -0.93 -33.55
C ALA A 549 22.84 -0.89 -32.46
N ASP A 550 23.52 -2.02 -32.25
CA ASP A 550 24.68 -2.09 -31.39
C ASP A 550 25.83 -1.29 -32.02
N LEU A 551 26.36 -0.34 -31.27
CA LEU A 551 27.53 0.44 -31.65
C LEU A 551 28.81 -0.30 -31.25
N PRO A 552 29.86 -0.26 -32.09
CA PRO A 552 31.17 -0.78 -31.69
C PRO A 552 31.71 0.03 -30.49
N ALA A 553 32.56 -0.59 -29.69
CA ALA A 553 33.26 0.12 -28.63
C ALA A 553 34.11 1.27 -29.24
N PRO A 554 34.23 2.42 -28.55
CA PRO A 554 35.03 3.56 -29.04
C PRO A 554 36.50 3.17 -29.26
N LYS A 555 37.17 3.78 -30.24
CA LYS A 555 38.53 3.40 -30.64
C LYS A 555 39.57 3.56 -29.53
N HIS A 556 39.45 4.60 -28.71
CA HIS A 556 40.37 4.88 -27.60
C HIS A 556 39.82 4.37 -26.25
N PHE A 557 38.79 3.50 -26.27
CA PHE A 557 38.33 2.82 -25.08
C PHE A 557 39.26 1.62 -24.78
N SER A 558 39.94 1.67 -23.64
CA SER A 558 40.89 0.65 -23.17
C SER A 558 40.18 -0.45 -22.37
N GLY A 559 39.60 -1.42 -23.06
CA GLY A 559 38.95 -2.61 -22.47
C GLY A 559 37.84 -3.18 -23.34
N GLU A 560 37.23 -4.27 -22.91
CA GLU A 560 36.11 -4.90 -23.62
C GLU A 560 34.79 -4.65 -22.89
N LEU A 561 33.79 -4.13 -23.61
CA LEU A 561 32.43 -4.01 -23.13
C LEU A 561 31.71 -5.35 -23.29
N ARG A 562 31.07 -5.83 -22.22
CA ARG A 562 30.22 -7.03 -22.27
C ARG A 562 28.99 -6.79 -23.16
N PRO A 563 28.34 -7.83 -23.72
CA PRO A 563 27.21 -7.65 -24.64
C PRO A 563 26.08 -6.77 -24.10
N TYR A 564 25.72 -6.91 -22.82
CA TYR A 564 24.71 -6.01 -22.23
C TYR A 564 25.25 -4.58 -22.09
N GLN A 565 26.54 -4.38 -21.80
CA GLN A 565 27.13 -3.04 -21.70
C GLN A 565 27.16 -2.36 -23.07
N VAL A 566 27.43 -3.11 -24.15
CA VAL A 566 27.29 -2.63 -25.53
C VAL A 566 25.86 -2.18 -25.80
N ARG A 567 24.85 -2.99 -25.46
CA ARG A 567 23.43 -2.60 -25.61
C ARG A 567 23.09 -1.35 -24.81
N GLY A 568 23.55 -1.25 -23.56
CA GLY A 568 23.25 -0.11 -22.71
C GLY A 568 23.95 1.18 -23.15
N PHE A 569 25.22 1.10 -23.57
CA PHE A 569 25.94 2.19 -24.23
C PHE A 569 25.24 2.63 -25.53
N SER A 570 24.83 1.68 -26.37
CA SER A 570 24.13 1.95 -27.63
C SER A 570 22.77 2.60 -27.39
N TRP A 571 22.04 2.18 -26.34
CA TRP A 571 20.80 2.80 -25.91
C TRP A 571 21.00 4.25 -25.42
N LEU A 572 22.05 4.51 -24.63
CA LEU A 572 22.40 5.87 -24.21
C LEU A 572 22.74 6.75 -25.43
N ALA A 573 23.53 6.23 -26.37
CA ALA A 573 23.88 6.93 -27.61
C ALA A 573 22.65 7.21 -28.49
N PHE A 574 21.71 6.25 -28.56
CA PHE A 574 20.42 6.43 -29.24
C PHE A 574 19.64 7.59 -28.63
N LEU A 575 19.38 7.60 -27.33
CA LEU A 575 18.62 8.68 -26.68
C LEU A 575 19.32 10.04 -26.81
N ARG A 576 20.64 10.06 -26.64
CA ARG A 576 21.48 11.26 -26.81
C ARG A 576 21.38 11.84 -28.22
N ARG A 577 21.28 11.02 -29.28
CA ARG A 577 21.12 11.49 -30.66
C ARG A 577 19.87 12.34 -30.88
N TYR A 578 18.83 12.11 -30.07
CA TYR A 578 17.56 12.85 -30.11
C TYR A 578 17.41 13.83 -28.93
N GLY A 579 18.49 14.15 -28.22
CA GLY A 579 18.47 15.07 -27.08
C GLY A 579 17.64 14.58 -25.87
N LEU A 580 17.36 13.27 -25.81
CA LEU A 580 16.54 12.68 -24.76
C LEU A 580 17.40 12.29 -23.56
N GLY A 581 16.87 12.52 -22.36
CA GLY A 581 17.49 12.09 -21.13
C GLY A 581 17.24 10.61 -20.84
N ALA A 582 18.23 9.97 -20.22
CA ALA A 582 18.25 8.53 -19.95
C ALA A 582 18.51 8.22 -18.46
N CYS A 583 17.76 7.27 -17.90
CA CYS A 583 18.00 6.71 -16.57
C CYS A 583 18.59 5.30 -16.73
N LEU A 584 19.89 5.13 -16.45
CA LEU A 584 20.52 3.83 -16.38
C LEU A 584 20.45 3.32 -14.93
N ALA A 585 19.48 2.45 -14.70
CA ALA A 585 19.07 1.93 -13.41
C ALA A 585 19.52 0.47 -13.16
N ASP A 586 20.58 0.05 -13.84
CA ASP A 586 21.21 -1.27 -13.64
C ASP A 586 21.59 -1.53 -12.18
N ASP A 587 21.50 -2.79 -11.74
CA ASP A 587 22.04 -3.22 -10.46
C ASP A 587 23.51 -2.78 -10.29
N MET A 588 23.88 -2.43 -9.06
CA MET A 588 25.18 -1.84 -8.83
C MET A 588 26.31 -2.81 -9.13
N GLY A 589 27.29 -2.42 -9.94
CA GLY A 589 28.39 -3.32 -10.30
C GLY A 589 28.25 -3.97 -11.67
N LEU A 590 27.12 -3.77 -12.37
CA LEU A 590 26.98 -4.06 -13.80
C LEU A 590 27.79 -3.10 -14.71
N GLY A 591 28.50 -2.12 -14.14
CA GLY A 591 29.35 -1.20 -14.90
C GLY A 591 28.59 -0.05 -15.55
N LYS A 592 27.78 0.69 -14.77
CA LYS A 592 27.15 1.94 -15.23
C LYS A 592 28.18 3.02 -15.59
N THR A 593 29.23 3.13 -14.77
CA THR A 593 30.35 4.07 -14.97
C THR A 593 31.04 3.85 -16.32
N ILE A 594 31.36 2.60 -16.67
CA ILE A 594 32.06 2.31 -17.92
C ILE A 594 31.18 2.54 -19.16
N GLN A 595 29.86 2.28 -19.06
CA GLN A 595 28.91 2.58 -20.13
C GLN A 595 28.81 4.10 -20.38
N ALA A 596 28.80 4.90 -19.31
CA ALA A 596 28.81 6.36 -19.41
C ALA A 596 30.15 6.89 -19.97
N LEU A 597 31.29 6.35 -19.53
CA LEU A 597 32.61 6.70 -20.08
C LEU A 597 32.72 6.34 -21.57
N ALA A 598 32.20 5.17 -21.98
CA ALA A 598 32.17 4.78 -23.39
C ALA A 598 31.35 5.76 -24.24
N LEU A 599 30.23 6.27 -23.73
CA LEU A 599 29.46 7.32 -24.41
C LEU A 599 30.27 8.61 -24.54
N ILE A 600 30.93 9.07 -23.48
CA ILE A 600 31.72 10.31 -23.50
C ILE A 600 32.90 10.17 -24.47
N GLN A 601 33.57 9.02 -24.48
CA GLN A 601 34.65 8.71 -25.41
C GLN A 601 34.16 8.70 -26.86
N ASN A 602 33.02 8.04 -27.12
CA ASN A 602 32.39 8.03 -28.44
C ASN A 602 32.08 9.44 -28.94
N ASP A 603 31.53 10.30 -28.07
CA ASP A 603 31.22 11.69 -28.40
C ASP A 603 32.48 12.51 -28.68
N ARG A 604 33.56 12.27 -27.92
CA ARG A 604 34.86 12.91 -28.15
C ARG A 604 35.44 12.54 -29.51
N GLU A 605 35.37 11.26 -29.87
CA GLU A 605 35.82 10.75 -31.18
C GLU A 605 34.96 11.27 -32.35
N ALA A 606 33.68 11.54 -32.08
CA ALA A 606 32.76 12.17 -33.03
C ALA A 606 32.94 13.70 -33.15
N GLY A 607 33.94 14.29 -32.47
CA GLY A 607 34.29 15.71 -32.58
C GLY A 607 33.54 16.64 -31.63
N VAL A 608 32.96 16.12 -30.52
CA VAL A 608 32.34 16.96 -29.50
C VAL A 608 33.43 17.53 -28.57
N ASP A 609 33.59 18.86 -28.61
CA ASP A 609 34.60 19.58 -27.81
C ASP A 609 34.10 20.13 -26.48
N ARG A 610 32.78 20.15 -26.25
CA ARG A 610 32.19 20.69 -25.01
C ARG A 610 32.30 19.68 -23.86
N PRO A 611 32.60 20.15 -22.62
CA PRO A 611 32.76 19.27 -21.48
C PRO A 611 31.45 18.65 -21.02
N VAL A 612 31.54 17.45 -20.42
CA VAL A 612 30.46 16.78 -19.69
C VAL A 612 30.59 17.09 -18.20
N LEU A 613 29.49 17.48 -17.55
CA LEU A 613 29.47 17.64 -16.09
C LEU A 613 29.03 16.34 -15.43
N LEU A 614 29.90 15.77 -14.60
CA LEU A 614 29.58 14.65 -13.73
C LEU A 614 29.34 15.13 -12.30
N VAL A 615 28.15 14.91 -11.78
CA VAL A 615 27.79 15.19 -10.38
C VAL A 615 27.63 13.86 -9.66
N CYS A 616 28.39 13.65 -8.60
CA CYS A 616 28.36 12.39 -7.86
C CYS A 616 28.61 12.60 -6.35
N PRO A 617 28.34 11.63 -5.47
CA PRO A 617 28.76 11.70 -4.07
C PRO A 617 30.28 11.81 -3.95
N LEU A 618 30.78 12.55 -2.96
CA LEU A 618 32.22 12.80 -2.82
C LEU A 618 33.05 11.52 -2.78
N SER A 619 32.50 10.48 -2.18
CA SER A 619 33.12 9.17 -2.01
C SER A 619 33.31 8.37 -3.30
N VAL A 620 32.62 8.72 -4.40
CA VAL A 620 32.76 8.01 -5.68
C VAL A 620 33.62 8.76 -6.69
N VAL A 621 34.05 9.98 -6.36
CA VAL A 621 34.91 10.82 -7.23
C VAL A 621 36.22 10.11 -7.58
N SER A 622 36.88 9.47 -6.60
CA SER A 622 38.13 8.74 -6.88
C SER A 622 37.89 7.50 -7.74
N ASN A 623 36.76 6.82 -7.56
CA ASN A 623 36.36 5.70 -8.41
C ASN A 623 36.22 6.14 -9.87
N TRP A 624 35.50 7.24 -10.14
CA TRP A 624 35.40 7.80 -11.49
C TRP A 624 36.75 8.16 -12.10
N ARG A 625 37.65 8.75 -11.30
CA ARG A 625 39.01 9.07 -11.75
C ARG A 625 39.83 7.82 -12.09
N GLN A 626 39.73 6.76 -11.28
CA GLN A 626 40.44 5.49 -11.53
C GLN A 626 39.88 4.77 -12.75
N GLU A 627 38.56 4.68 -12.86
CA GLU A 627 37.86 4.07 -14.00
C GLU A 627 38.17 4.83 -15.30
N ALA A 628 38.14 6.16 -15.30
CA ALA A 628 38.52 6.97 -16.45
C ALA A 628 39.99 6.75 -16.86
N ARG A 629 40.92 6.72 -15.90
CA ARG A 629 42.35 6.41 -16.18
C ARG A 629 42.55 5.02 -16.77
N ARG A 630 41.73 4.06 -16.38
CA ARG A 630 41.83 2.66 -16.81
C ARG A 630 41.21 2.44 -18.20
N PHE A 631 40.00 2.96 -18.41
CA PHE A 631 39.18 2.64 -19.58
C PHE A 631 39.19 3.73 -20.66
N THR A 632 39.52 4.97 -20.31
CA THR A 632 39.54 6.12 -21.24
C THR A 632 40.73 7.04 -20.91
N PRO A 633 41.98 6.56 -21.00
CA PRO A 633 43.17 7.28 -20.52
C PRO A 633 43.37 8.65 -21.18
N ASP A 634 42.85 8.82 -22.40
CA ASP A 634 42.96 10.05 -23.19
C ASP A 634 41.91 11.11 -22.83
N LEU A 635 40.91 10.78 -22.00
CA LEU A 635 39.92 11.75 -21.52
C LEU A 635 40.48 12.56 -20.35
N SER A 636 40.69 13.86 -20.58
CA SER A 636 41.08 14.81 -19.54
C SER A 636 39.93 15.05 -18.56
N LEU A 637 40.21 14.89 -17.26
CA LEU A 637 39.22 14.99 -16.18
C LEU A 637 39.63 16.06 -15.16
N LEU A 638 38.78 17.06 -14.95
CA LEU A 638 38.93 18.10 -13.94
C LEU A 638 38.10 17.78 -12.70
N VAL A 639 38.70 17.74 -11.52
CA VAL A 639 37.98 17.57 -10.25
C VAL A 639 37.73 18.96 -9.62
N HIS A 640 36.47 19.40 -9.64
CA HIS A 640 36.04 20.64 -8.99
C HIS A 640 35.70 20.40 -7.52
N HIS A 641 36.73 20.38 -6.66
CA HIS A 641 36.58 20.14 -5.22
C HIS A 641 37.68 20.84 -4.40
N GLY A 642 37.43 21.08 -3.11
CA GLY A 642 38.41 21.69 -2.19
C GLY A 642 38.32 23.21 -2.05
N LEU A 643 39.18 23.77 -1.18
CA LEU A 643 39.26 25.21 -0.90
C LEU A 643 39.97 25.98 -2.02
N ASP A 644 40.98 25.35 -2.65
CA ASP A 644 41.81 25.91 -3.72
C ASP A 644 41.22 25.70 -5.13
N ARG A 645 39.96 25.25 -5.22
CA ARG A 645 39.30 25.05 -6.52
C ARG A 645 39.18 26.37 -7.26
N SER A 646 39.39 26.33 -8.58
CA SER A 646 39.23 27.49 -9.46
C SER A 646 37.81 28.08 -9.34
N LYS A 647 37.72 29.42 -9.28
CA LYS A 647 36.45 30.15 -9.17
C LYS A 647 36.29 31.12 -10.33
N ALA A 648 35.05 31.42 -10.69
CA ALA A 648 34.70 32.43 -11.70
C ALA A 648 35.39 32.18 -13.08
N ALA A 649 36.05 33.18 -13.66
CA ALA A 649 36.60 33.12 -15.02
C ALA A 649 37.61 31.97 -15.20
N ASP A 650 38.45 31.72 -14.20
CA ASP A 650 39.46 30.65 -14.22
C ASP A 650 38.83 29.26 -14.33
N PHE A 651 37.63 29.08 -13.75
CA PHE A 651 36.90 27.82 -13.84
C PHE A 651 36.39 27.55 -15.26
N LYS A 652 35.89 28.58 -15.95
CA LYS A 652 35.35 28.43 -17.32
C LYS A 652 36.45 28.02 -18.30
N GLU A 653 37.62 28.66 -18.21
CA GLU A 653 38.77 28.32 -19.03
C GLU A 653 39.30 26.91 -18.70
N ALA A 654 39.40 26.58 -17.41
CA ALA A 654 39.81 25.24 -16.99
C ALA A 654 38.83 24.17 -17.48
N ALA A 655 37.52 24.38 -17.34
CA ALA A 655 36.49 23.44 -17.77
C ALA A 655 36.52 23.20 -19.29
N ALA A 656 36.76 24.24 -20.09
CA ALA A 656 36.84 24.12 -21.56
C ALA A 656 38.03 23.27 -22.05
N LYS A 657 39.10 23.15 -21.25
CA LYS A 657 40.29 22.32 -21.56
C LYS A 657 40.11 20.84 -21.22
N HIS A 658 39.02 20.47 -20.53
CA HIS A 658 38.78 19.11 -20.06
C HIS A 658 37.58 18.48 -20.74
N ALA A 659 37.63 17.16 -20.96
CA ALA A 659 36.49 16.42 -21.49
C ALA A 659 35.39 16.22 -20.43
N VAL A 660 35.79 16.02 -19.16
CA VAL A 660 34.87 15.77 -18.04
C VAL A 660 35.21 16.68 -16.86
N VAL A 661 34.19 17.30 -16.27
CA VAL A 661 34.30 18.03 -15.00
C VAL A 661 33.53 17.28 -13.93
N VAL A 662 34.19 16.91 -12.84
CA VAL A 662 33.59 16.16 -11.73
C VAL A 662 33.35 17.08 -10.54
N THR A 663 32.11 17.10 -10.04
CA THR A 663 31.72 17.86 -8.86
C THR A 663 30.84 17.02 -7.93
N SER A 664 30.53 17.56 -6.76
CA SER A 664 29.63 16.93 -5.79
C SER A 664 28.27 17.61 -5.74
N TYR A 665 27.24 16.89 -5.29
CA TYR A 665 25.89 17.45 -5.10
C TYR A 665 25.86 18.71 -4.21
N ALA A 666 26.69 18.75 -3.16
CA ALA A 666 26.79 19.92 -2.29
C ALA A 666 27.38 21.13 -3.04
N LEU A 667 28.42 20.91 -3.85
CA LEU A 667 29.04 21.96 -4.65
C LEU A 667 28.19 22.37 -5.84
N LEU A 668 27.38 21.47 -6.42
CA LEU A 668 26.41 21.82 -7.45
C LEU A 668 25.45 22.93 -6.98
N ALA A 669 24.93 22.82 -5.76
CA ALA A 669 24.06 23.85 -5.19
C ALA A 669 24.83 25.12 -4.80
N ARG A 670 26.02 24.97 -4.20
CA ARG A 670 26.82 26.10 -3.70
C ARG A 670 27.42 26.95 -4.82
N ASP A 671 27.94 26.30 -5.86
CA ASP A 671 28.66 26.92 -6.98
C ASP A 671 27.78 26.97 -8.25
N PHE A 672 26.46 26.90 -8.09
CA PHE A 672 25.51 26.90 -9.20
C PHE A 672 25.70 28.10 -10.14
N SER A 673 26.05 29.28 -9.59
CA SER A 673 26.24 30.51 -10.35
C SER A 673 27.32 30.41 -11.42
N ILE A 674 28.41 29.68 -11.17
CA ILE A 674 29.50 29.47 -12.14
C ILE A 674 29.20 28.27 -13.06
N LEU A 675 28.55 27.22 -12.54
CA LEU A 675 28.24 26.01 -13.31
C LEU A 675 27.19 26.26 -14.40
N ARG A 676 26.25 27.20 -14.17
CA ARG A 676 25.21 27.56 -15.14
C ARG A 676 25.71 28.39 -16.32
N GLU A 677 26.89 29.01 -16.22
CA GLU A 677 27.47 29.83 -17.29
C GLU A 677 28.09 29.00 -18.42
N ILE A 678 28.28 27.71 -18.18
CA ILE A 678 28.82 26.75 -19.14
C ILE A 678 27.66 26.00 -19.79
N ARG A 679 27.67 25.93 -21.12
CA ARG A 679 26.80 25.04 -21.88
C ARG A 679 27.47 23.67 -21.99
N TRP A 680 27.00 22.71 -21.21
CA TRP A 680 27.55 21.36 -21.15
C TRP A 680 27.14 20.56 -22.39
N SER A 681 27.98 19.62 -22.84
CA SER A 681 27.54 18.62 -23.83
C SER A 681 26.53 17.68 -23.18
N GLY A 682 26.85 17.18 -21.98
CA GLY A 682 25.94 16.39 -21.16
C GLY A 682 26.10 16.65 -19.66
N VAL A 683 25.06 16.32 -18.90
CA VAL A 683 25.10 16.27 -17.43
C VAL A 683 24.78 14.85 -16.97
N VAL A 684 25.70 14.25 -16.21
CA VAL A 684 25.56 12.91 -15.63
C VAL A 684 25.40 13.05 -14.12
N LEU A 685 24.31 12.53 -13.57
CA LEU A 685 24.07 12.43 -12.14
C LEU A 685 24.31 10.98 -11.71
N ASP A 686 25.35 10.73 -10.92
CA ASP A 686 25.61 9.42 -10.32
C ASP A 686 25.01 9.33 -8.92
N GLU A 687 24.41 8.19 -8.59
CA GLU A 687 23.55 8.03 -7.40
C GLU A 687 22.42 9.09 -7.38
N ALA A 688 21.65 9.13 -8.48
CA ALA A 688 20.60 10.13 -8.74
C ALA A 688 19.49 10.20 -7.68
N GLN A 689 19.39 9.24 -6.76
CA GLN A 689 18.53 9.33 -5.57
C GLN A 689 18.83 10.57 -4.70
N ASN A 690 20.02 11.17 -4.82
CA ASN A 690 20.36 12.44 -4.16
C ASN A 690 19.47 13.63 -4.58
N ILE A 691 18.73 13.53 -5.69
CA ILE A 691 17.77 14.56 -6.14
C ILE A 691 16.30 14.13 -6.01
N LYS A 692 15.99 13.10 -5.22
CA LYS A 692 14.64 12.54 -5.09
C LYS A 692 13.58 13.53 -4.61
N ASN A 693 13.97 14.46 -3.73
CA ASN A 693 13.10 15.54 -3.31
C ASN A 693 13.28 16.76 -4.25
N PRO A 694 12.27 17.10 -5.06
CA PRO A 694 12.38 18.17 -6.04
C PRO A 694 12.56 19.56 -5.43
N GLN A 695 12.21 19.76 -4.15
CA GLN A 695 12.30 21.06 -3.48
C GLN A 695 13.72 21.38 -3.00
N THR A 696 14.62 20.40 -2.97
CA THR A 696 15.99 20.59 -2.51
C THR A 696 16.79 21.53 -3.43
N LEU A 697 17.74 22.26 -2.86
CA LEU A 697 18.61 23.15 -3.64
C LEU A 697 19.42 22.38 -4.69
N GLN A 698 19.87 21.17 -4.39
CA GLN A 698 20.60 20.33 -5.34
C GLN A 698 19.73 19.94 -6.53
N ALA A 699 18.49 19.50 -6.30
CA ALA A 699 17.57 19.11 -7.37
C ALA A 699 17.18 20.31 -8.26
N ARG A 700 16.96 21.48 -7.65
CA ARG A 700 16.69 22.73 -8.39
C ARG A 700 17.89 23.15 -9.24
N ALA A 701 19.10 23.10 -8.68
CA ALA A 701 20.33 23.42 -9.40
C ALA A 701 20.58 22.45 -10.57
N ALA A 702 20.41 21.14 -10.36
CA ALA A 702 20.59 20.12 -11.39
C ALA A 702 19.66 20.35 -12.61
N ARG A 703 18.38 20.66 -12.37
CA ARG A 703 17.40 20.92 -13.44
C ARG A 703 17.67 22.20 -14.22
N ALA A 704 18.26 23.21 -13.56
CA ALA A 704 18.50 24.51 -14.17
C ALA A 704 19.78 24.57 -15.03
N LEU A 705 20.56 23.48 -15.10
CA LEU A 705 21.75 23.39 -15.96
C LEU A 705 21.39 23.26 -17.45
N GLN A 706 22.19 23.92 -18.28
CA GLN A 706 22.10 23.84 -19.74
C GLN A 706 22.98 22.70 -20.27
N ALA A 707 22.35 21.67 -20.86
CA ALA A 707 23.02 20.50 -21.41
C ALA A 707 22.26 19.98 -22.63
N ASP A 708 22.96 19.40 -23.61
CA ASP A 708 22.32 18.82 -24.78
C ASP A 708 21.69 17.45 -24.48
N TYR A 709 22.25 16.70 -23.53
CA TYR A 709 21.67 15.45 -23.02
C TYR A 709 21.88 15.30 -21.51
N ARG A 710 21.08 14.44 -20.87
CA ARG A 710 21.10 14.24 -19.42
C ARG A 710 21.04 12.76 -19.07
N ILE A 711 21.87 12.32 -18.13
CA ILE A 711 21.91 10.93 -17.70
C ILE A 711 21.78 10.86 -16.19
N ALA A 712 20.92 9.97 -15.70
CA ALA A 712 20.84 9.58 -14.30
C ALA A 712 21.32 8.14 -14.16
N LEU A 713 22.31 7.92 -13.29
CA LEU A 713 22.80 6.60 -12.91
C LEU A 713 22.30 6.30 -11.50
N THR A 714 21.62 5.17 -11.33
CA THR A 714 21.10 4.75 -10.02
C THR A 714 21.05 3.22 -9.94
N GLY A 715 21.06 2.65 -8.73
CA GLY A 715 20.76 1.23 -8.52
C GLY A 715 19.26 0.95 -8.37
N THR A 716 18.49 1.96 -7.95
CA THR A 716 17.06 1.85 -7.68
C THR A 716 16.36 3.10 -8.23
N PRO A 717 15.62 3.00 -9.36
CA PRO A 717 15.01 4.17 -9.98
C PRO A 717 13.84 4.75 -9.17
N ILE A 718 13.25 3.94 -8.28
CA ILE A 718 12.22 4.34 -7.31
C ILE A 718 12.59 3.66 -5.99
N GLU A 719 12.77 4.44 -4.92
CA GLU A 719 13.16 3.94 -3.60
C GLU A 719 11.94 3.98 -2.65
N ASN A 720 11.21 5.10 -2.58
CA ASN A 720 10.20 5.33 -1.56
C ASN A 720 8.77 5.53 -2.08
N HIS A 721 8.57 6.24 -3.18
CA HIS A 721 7.22 6.45 -3.72
C HIS A 721 7.26 6.98 -5.14
N VAL A 722 6.14 6.88 -5.85
CA VAL A 722 5.96 7.33 -7.25
C VAL A 722 6.35 8.81 -7.44
N GLY A 723 6.26 9.64 -6.40
CA GLY A 723 6.70 11.05 -6.43
C GLY A 723 8.20 11.27 -6.70
N GLU A 724 9.08 10.31 -6.40
CA GLU A 724 10.53 10.43 -6.66
C GLU A 724 10.83 10.35 -8.16
N LEU A 725 10.02 9.58 -8.88
CA LEU A 725 10.12 9.41 -10.33
C LEU A 725 9.94 10.76 -11.04
N TRP A 726 9.04 11.62 -10.56
CA TRP A 726 8.85 12.95 -11.15
C TRP A 726 10.12 13.79 -11.10
N SER A 727 10.84 13.81 -9.97
CA SER A 727 12.06 14.63 -9.83
C SER A 727 13.16 14.19 -10.79
N ILE A 728 13.35 12.86 -10.95
CA ILE A 728 14.34 12.29 -11.88
C ILE A 728 13.91 12.53 -13.33
N MET A 729 12.65 12.26 -13.67
CA MET A 729 12.15 12.43 -15.04
C MET A 729 12.12 13.90 -15.47
N GLU A 730 11.82 14.82 -14.56
CA GLU A 730 11.87 16.26 -14.83
C GLU A 730 13.31 16.75 -15.02
N PHE A 731 14.30 16.13 -14.37
CA PHE A 731 15.70 16.37 -14.71
C PHE A 731 16.03 15.83 -16.09
N LEU A 732 15.67 14.59 -16.40
CA LEU A 732 16.04 13.93 -17.66
C LEU A 732 15.38 14.57 -18.88
N ASN A 733 14.06 14.72 -18.85
CA ASN A 733 13.21 15.18 -19.93
C ASN A 733 12.20 16.21 -19.38
N PRO A 734 12.61 17.47 -19.18
CA PRO A 734 11.75 18.52 -18.61
C PRO A 734 10.41 18.64 -19.35
N GLY A 735 9.32 18.69 -18.58
CA GLY A 735 7.96 18.83 -19.10
C GLY A 735 7.29 17.54 -19.57
N LEU A 736 8.02 16.41 -19.67
CA LEU A 736 7.45 15.12 -20.10
C LEU A 736 6.27 14.66 -19.21
N LEU A 737 6.37 14.88 -17.89
CA LEU A 737 5.32 14.49 -16.94
C LEU A 737 4.41 15.66 -16.51
N GLY A 738 4.52 16.80 -17.19
CA GLY A 738 3.82 18.03 -16.82
C GLY A 738 4.28 18.64 -15.50
N SER A 739 3.50 19.58 -14.98
CA SER A 739 3.82 20.25 -13.72
C SER A 739 3.76 19.29 -12.52
N GLN A 740 4.41 19.64 -11.42
CA GLN A 740 4.33 18.85 -10.19
C GLN A 740 2.88 18.68 -9.68
N ALA A 741 2.04 19.70 -9.88
CA ALA A 741 0.63 19.67 -9.51
C ALA A 741 -0.17 18.70 -10.39
N ASP A 742 0.07 18.71 -11.71
CA ASP A 742 -0.57 17.79 -12.66
C ASP A 742 -0.14 16.36 -12.42
N PHE A 743 1.15 16.12 -12.19
CA PHE A 743 1.66 14.80 -11.84
C PHE A 743 1.02 14.29 -10.54
N ARG A 744 0.86 15.18 -9.55
CA ARG A 744 0.27 14.83 -8.26
C ARG A 744 -1.19 14.41 -8.40
N SER A 745 -1.98 15.14 -9.19
CA SER A 745 -3.41 14.85 -9.38
C SER A 745 -3.66 13.65 -10.29
N ARG A 746 -2.89 13.49 -11.37
CA ARG A 746 -3.10 12.44 -12.39
C ARG A 746 -2.49 11.09 -12.05
N TYR A 747 -1.40 11.06 -11.29
CA TYR A 747 -0.66 9.83 -11.01
C TYR A 747 -0.46 9.60 -9.51
N PHE A 748 0.12 10.54 -8.78
CA PHE A 748 0.51 10.31 -7.39
C PHE A 748 -0.68 9.95 -6.47
N ILE A 749 -1.75 10.77 -6.47
CA ILE A 749 -2.93 10.55 -5.63
C ILE A 749 -3.68 9.26 -6.04
N PRO A 750 -4.04 9.05 -7.33
CA PRO A 750 -4.75 7.84 -7.75
C PRO A 750 -3.99 6.54 -7.45
N ILE A 751 -2.67 6.51 -7.64
CA ILE A 751 -1.87 5.31 -7.42
C ILE A 751 -1.70 5.02 -5.92
N GLN A 752 -1.35 6.04 -5.13
CA GLN A 752 -0.94 5.82 -3.73
C GLN A 752 -2.11 5.75 -2.74
N LEU A 753 -3.23 6.44 -3.02
CA LEU A 753 -4.41 6.45 -2.14
C LEU A 753 -5.56 5.62 -2.72
N GLY A 754 -5.71 5.57 -4.04
CA GLY A 754 -6.82 4.90 -4.72
C GLY A 754 -6.51 3.48 -5.23
N GLY A 755 -5.24 3.07 -5.26
CA GLY A 755 -4.83 1.79 -5.85
C GLY A 755 -5.15 1.68 -7.34
N ASP A 756 -5.22 2.81 -8.06
CA ASP A 756 -5.59 2.84 -9.48
C ASP A 756 -4.49 2.22 -10.36
N VAL A 757 -4.74 0.97 -10.76
CA VAL A 757 -3.86 0.19 -11.63
C VAL A 757 -3.69 0.86 -13.01
N ARG A 758 -4.74 1.47 -13.56
CA ARG A 758 -4.68 2.11 -14.89
C ARG A 758 -3.79 3.35 -14.86
N ALA A 759 -3.82 4.12 -13.76
CA ALA A 759 -2.92 5.25 -13.58
C ALA A 759 -1.45 4.81 -13.51
N ALA A 760 -1.16 3.70 -12.82
CA ALA A 760 0.19 3.12 -12.74
C ALA A 760 0.69 2.61 -14.10
N GLU A 761 -0.17 1.94 -14.87
CA GLU A 761 0.15 1.45 -16.22
C GLU A 761 0.45 2.59 -17.18
N ARG A 762 -0.34 3.68 -17.16
CA ARG A 762 -0.09 4.87 -17.98
C ARG A 762 1.26 5.49 -17.65
N LEU A 763 1.57 5.69 -16.37
CA LEU A 763 2.85 6.25 -15.94
C LEU A 763 4.03 5.37 -16.39
N THR A 764 3.89 4.05 -16.26
CA THR A 764 4.90 3.09 -16.69
C THR A 764 5.13 3.17 -18.19
N ARG A 765 4.07 3.25 -19.00
CA ARG A 765 4.15 3.37 -20.45
C ARG A 765 4.93 4.61 -20.91
N ILE A 766 4.73 5.74 -20.24
CA ILE A 766 5.41 7.01 -20.54
C ILE A 766 6.89 6.96 -20.16
N THR A 767 7.21 6.36 -19.02
CA THR A 767 8.56 6.44 -18.44
C THR A 767 9.49 5.31 -18.90
N LYS A 768 8.94 4.15 -19.24
CA LYS A 768 9.69 2.95 -19.65
C LYS A 768 10.75 3.19 -20.75
N PRO A 769 10.50 3.95 -21.83
CA PRO A 769 11.50 4.19 -22.87
C PRO A 769 12.78 4.89 -22.39
N PHE A 770 12.68 5.62 -21.28
CA PHE A 770 13.75 6.45 -20.73
C PHE A 770 14.45 5.78 -19.54
N ILE A 771 14.03 4.58 -19.13
CA ILE A 771 14.59 3.88 -17.97
C ILE A 771 15.02 2.47 -18.39
N LEU A 772 16.32 2.22 -18.35
CA LEU A 772 16.90 0.90 -18.57
C LEU A 772 17.33 0.30 -17.22
N ARG A 773 16.73 -0.82 -16.83
CA ARG A 773 17.05 -1.55 -15.59
C ARG A 773 17.32 -3.01 -15.89
N ARG A 774 18.46 -3.52 -15.40
CA ARG A 774 18.87 -4.92 -15.50
C ARG A 774 19.35 -5.43 -14.16
N HIS A 775 19.04 -6.69 -13.88
CA HIS A 775 19.36 -7.33 -12.61
C HIS A 775 20.58 -8.24 -12.73
N LYS A 776 21.38 -8.37 -11.66
CA LYS A 776 22.50 -9.32 -11.60
C LYS A 776 22.05 -10.77 -11.60
N THR A 777 20.87 -11.04 -11.06
CA THR A 777 20.25 -12.36 -11.02
C THR A 777 19.73 -12.80 -12.39
N ASP A 778 19.66 -11.87 -13.36
CA ASP A 778 19.27 -12.19 -14.71
C ASP A 778 20.44 -12.87 -15.44
N LYS A 779 20.34 -14.20 -15.57
CA LYS A 779 21.34 -15.01 -16.26
C LYS A 779 21.50 -14.62 -17.73
N THR A 780 20.56 -13.90 -18.36
CA THR A 780 20.73 -13.38 -19.73
C THR A 780 21.64 -12.15 -19.80
N VAL A 781 21.95 -11.53 -18.65
CA VAL A 781 22.78 -10.33 -18.53
C VAL A 781 24.20 -10.70 -18.09
N ILE A 782 24.36 -11.56 -17.08
CA ILE A 782 25.67 -12.06 -16.63
C ILE A 782 25.64 -13.57 -16.38
N HIS A 783 26.55 -14.29 -17.05
CA HIS A 783 26.77 -15.73 -16.83
C HIS A 783 27.94 -16.02 -15.85
N ASP A 784 28.91 -15.09 -15.73
CA ASP A 784 30.19 -15.35 -15.06
C ASP A 784 30.29 -14.82 -13.62
N LEU A 785 29.22 -14.21 -13.08
CA LEU A 785 29.21 -13.82 -11.67
C LEU A 785 29.07 -15.10 -10.84
N PRO A 786 29.96 -15.33 -9.86
CA PRO A 786 29.85 -16.49 -8.97
C PRO A 786 28.58 -16.41 -8.13
N ASN A 787 28.26 -17.46 -7.36
CA ASN A 787 27.03 -17.45 -6.57
C ASN A 787 27.15 -16.47 -5.41
N LYS A 788 26.06 -15.74 -5.13
CA LYS A 788 25.89 -14.97 -3.90
C LYS A 788 25.01 -15.78 -2.95
N GLN A 789 25.52 -16.11 -1.76
CA GLN A 789 24.77 -16.78 -0.71
C GLN A 789 24.54 -15.81 0.44
N GLU A 790 23.27 -15.57 0.78
CA GLU A 790 22.90 -14.71 1.90
C GLU A 790 22.39 -15.55 3.07
N MET A 791 22.98 -15.35 4.23
CA MET A 791 22.75 -16.14 5.44
C MET A 791 22.41 -15.20 6.58
N LYS A 792 21.38 -15.54 7.36
CA LYS A 792 21.11 -14.88 8.64
C LYS A 792 21.91 -15.59 9.73
N VAL A 793 22.71 -14.84 10.46
CA VAL A 793 23.51 -15.35 11.58
C VAL A 793 22.87 -14.86 12.87
N PHE A 794 22.19 -15.76 13.56
CA PHE A 794 21.56 -15.46 14.83
C PHE A 794 22.61 -15.49 15.94
N CYS A 795 22.67 -14.42 16.72
CA CYS A 795 23.58 -14.24 17.85
C CYS A 795 22.74 -14.14 19.13
N SER A 796 23.16 -14.82 20.19
CA SER A 796 22.54 -14.68 21.51
C SER A 796 23.03 -13.41 22.20
N LEU A 797 22.20 -12.81 23.06
CA LEU A 797 22.66 -11.74 23.94
C LEU A 797 23.37 -12.32 25.16
N THR A 798 24.44 -11.66 25.60
CA THR A 798 25.01 -11.94 26.92
C THR A 798 24.07 -11.50 28.05
N LYS A 799 24.27 -12.02 29.26
CA LYS A 799 23.48 -11.63 30.45
C LYS A 799 23.52 -10.11 30.72
N GLU A 800 24.67 -9.49 30.46
CA GLU A 800 24.84 -8.03 30.54
C GLU A 800 24.01 -7.32 29.47
N GLN A 801 24.12 -7.73 28.20
CA GLN A 801 23.36 -7.13 27.09
C GLN A 801 21.86 -7.27 27.32
N ALA A 802 21.38 -8.44 27.74
CA ALA A 802 19.97 -8.68 28.05
C ALA A 802 19.45 -7.75 29.15
N SER A 803 20.25 -7.57 30.21
CA SER A 803 19.92 -6.68 31.33
C SER A 803 19.84 -5.21 30.89
N LEU A 804 20.84 -4.73 30.15
CA LEU A 804 20.86 -3.36 29.60
C LEU A 804 19.71 -3.14 28.62
N TYR A 805 19.48 -4.11 27.73
CA TYR A 805 18.44 -4.06 26.72
C TYR A 805 17.05 -3.97 27.36
N ALA A 806 16.75 -4.82 28.34
CA ALA A 806 15.48 -4.82 29.04
C ALA A 806 15.24 -3.51 29.81
N ALA A 807 16.29 -2.96 30.44
CA ALA A 807 16.21 -1.68 31.16
C ALA A 807 15.92 -0.50 30.22
N VAL A 808 16.68 -0.39 29.12
CA VAL A 808 16.51 0.68 28.12
C VAL A 808 15.18 0.54 27.39
N GLY A 809 14.75 -0.68 27.08
CA GLY A 809 13.45 -0.96 26.44
C GLY A 809 12.28 -0.47 27.28
N ARG A 810 12.28 -0.77 28.59
CA ARG A 810 11.27 -0.26 29.53
C ARG A 810 11.27 1.27 29.62
N GLN A 811 12.45 1.87 29.80
CA GLN A 811 12.57 3.33 29.88
C GLN A 811 12.08 4.03 28.60
N ALA A 812 12.42 3.49 27.44
CA ALA A 812 11.97 4.01 26.15
C ALA A 812 10.45 3.93 26.01
N GLN A 813 9.85 2.82 26.44
CA GLN A 813 8.42 2.60 26.39
C GLN A 813 7.66 3.61 27.26
N ASP A 814 8.09 3.81 28.50
CA ASP A 814 7.50 4.79 29.42
C ASP A 814 7.58 6.23 28.84
N ALA A 815 8.71 6.56 28.20
CA ALA A 815 8.89 7.87 27.58
C ALA A 815 8.01 8.09 26.35
N VAL A 816 7.78 7.04 25.54
CA VAL A 816 6.93 7.09 24.33
C VAL A 816 5.45 7.16 24.70
N ASP A 817 5.01 6.46 25.75
CA ASP A 817 3.60 6.46 26.18
C ASP A 817 3.12 7.85 26.66
N GLY A 818 4.03 8.71 27.10
CA GLY A 818 3.72 10.09 27.53
C GLY A 818 3.96 11.19 26.48
N ALA A 819 4.23 10.85 25.21
CA ALA A 819 4.64 11.81 24.19
C ALA A 819 3.90 11.65 22.85
N ASP A 820 3.55 12.78 22.22
CA ASP A 820 2.88 12.83 20.92
C ASP A 820 3.70 13.57 19.84
N GLY A 821 3.30 13.40 18.59
CA GLY A 821 3.82 14.17 17.44
C GLY A 821 5.32 13.99 17.19
N ILE A 822 6.04 15.09 16.94
CA ILE A 822 7.48 15.06 16.63
C ILE A 822 8.31 14.54 17.82
N ARG A 823 7.91 14.88 19.06
CA ARG A 823 8.60 14.43 20.27
C ARG A 823 8.56 12.91 20.38
N ARG A 824 7.41 12.30 20.11
CA ARG A 824 7.25 10.83 20.05
C ARG A 824 8.20 10.20 19.05
N ARG A 825 8.23 10.72 17.82
CA ARG A 825 9.12 10.21 16.75
C ARG A 825 10.59 10.30 17.14
N GLY A 826 11.01 11.41 17.76
CA GLY A 826 12.37 11.57 18.28
C GLY A 826 12.75 10.55 19.35
N LEU A 827 11.84 10.27 20.29
CA LEU A 827 12.06 9.27 21.35
C LEU A 827 12.18 7.85 20.80
N ILE A 828 11.35 7.48 19.81
CA ILE A 828 11.41 6.18 19.14
C ILE A 828 12.77 5.99 18.46
N LEU A 829 13.22 6.98 17.68
CA LEU A 829 14.51 6.90 16.99
C LEU A 829 15.69 6.81 17.98
N ALA A 830 15.64 7.54 19.08
CA ALA A 830 16.64 7.46 20.14
C ALA A 830 16.66 6.08 20.81
N ALA A 831 15.49 5.50 21.09
CA ALA A 831 15.35 4.16 21.68
C ALA A 831 15.92 3.08 20.76
N LEU A 832 15.52 3.08 19.48
CA LEU A 832 16.03 2.16 18.47
C LEU A 832 17.56 2.23 18.36
N THR A 833 18.12 3.44 18.41
CA THR A 833 19.57 3.64 18.35
C THR A 833 20.27 3.00 19.55
N LYS A 834 19.79 3.27 20.78
CA LYS A 834 20.40 2.74 22.01
C LYS A 834 20.33 1.21 22.06
N LEU A 835 19.16 0.65 21.75
CA LEU A 835 18.97 -0.80 21.79
C LEU A 835 19.84 -1.52 20.74
N LYS A 836 20.01 -0.95 19.54
CA LYS A 836 20.99 -1.45 18.55
C LYS A 836 22.43 -1.40 19.07
N GLN A 837 22.82 -0.31 19.71
CA GLN A 837 24.17 -0.20 20.28
C GLN A 837 24.41 -1.29 21.32
N ILE A 838 23.43 -1.60 22.16
CA ILE A 838 23.49 -2.70 23.14
C ILE A 838 23.63 -4.06 22.45
N CYS A 839 22.82 -4.34 21.42
CA CYS A 839 22.94 -5.58 20.62
C CYS A 839 24.34 -5.73 20.00
N ASN A 840 24.95 -4.63 19.57
CA ASN A 840 26.30 -4.61 19.01
C ASN A 840 27.37 -4.91 20.06
N HIS A 841 27.41 -4.13 21.14
CA HIS A 841 28.32 -4.30 22.26
C HIS A 841 27.96 -3.35 23.42
N PRO A 842 28.00 -3.77 24.70
CA PRO A 842 27.77 -2.88 25.84
C PRO A 842 28.63 -1.60 25.81
N ALA A 843 29.93 -1.72 25.52
CA ALA A 843 30.83 -0.57 25.35
C ALA A 843 30.40 0.43 24.24
N ASN A 844 29.74 -0.02 23.17
CA ASN A 844 29.21 0.87 22.13
C ASN A 844 27.98 1.67 22.60
N PHE A 845 27.29 1.20 23.63
CA PHE A 845 26.20 1.92 24.29
C PHE A 845 26.70 2.82 25.43
N LEU A 846 27.64 2.32 26.24
CA LEU A 846 28.20 3.04 27.38
C LEU A 846 29.20 4.13 26.98
N GLY A 847 29.85 3.98 25.82
CA GLY A 847 30.87 4.91 25.33
C GLY A 847 32.16 4.87 26.15
N ASP A 848 32.54 3.69 26.65
CA ASP A 848 33.71 3.49 27.51
C ASP A 848 34.74 2.52 26.89
N ASP A 849 35.96 2.49 27.46
CA ASP A 849 37.06 1.59 27.05
C ASP A 849 37.10 0.30 27.90
N SER A 850 35.94 -0.17 28.34
CA SER A 850 35.81 -1.38 29.15
C SER A 850 36.26 -2.65 28.39
N ARG A 851 36.57 -3.75 29.12
CA ARG A 851 37.01 -5.02 28.50
C ARG A 851 36.02 -5.47 27.42
N LEU A 852 36.50 -5.90 26.25
CA LEU A 852 35.65 -6.24 25.10
C LEU A 852 35.25 -7.73 25.03
N GLU A 853 36.13 -8.61 25.51
CA GLU A 853 35.94 -10.05 25.41
C GLU A 853 34.78 -10.55 26.29
N GLY A 854 33.98 -11.48 25.76
CA GLY A 854 32.91 -12.18 26.50
C GLY A 854 31.67 -11.33 26.81
N ARG A 855 31.58 -10.10 26.33
CA ARG A 855 30.48 -9.17 26.65
C ARG A 855 29.47 -8.93 25.52
N SER A 856 29.77 -9.40 24.31
CA SER A 856 28.86 -9.34 23.17
C SER A 856 28.84 -10.66 22.40
N GLY A 857 27.64 -11.23 22.25
CA GLY A 857 27.47 -12.45 21.46
C GLY A 857 27.75 -12.24 19.98
N LYS A 858 27.40 -11.07 19.41
CA LYS A 858 27.78 -10.73 18.03
C LYS A 858 29.29 -10.64 17.84
N LEU A 859 30.00 -10.07 18.81
CA LEU A 859 31.46 -9.94 18.71
C LEU A 859 32.14 -11.31 18.82
N ALA A 860 31.66 -12.17 19.72
CA ALA A 860 32.12 -13.55 19.84
C ALA A 860 31.90 -14.31 18.52
N ARG A 861 30.67 -14.28 18.00
CA ARG A 861 30.32 -14.97 16.75
C ARG A 861 31.11 -14.45 15.54
N LEU A 862 31.36 -13.14 15.48
CA LEU A 862 32.18 -12.56 14.43
C LEU A 862 33.63 -13.06 14.51
N CYS A 863 34.20 -13.17 15.72
CA CYS A 863 35.56 -13.67 15.90
C CYS A 863 35.65 -15.15 15.46
N GLU A 864 34.71 -16.00 15.88
CA GLU A 864 34.65 -17.41 15.46
C GLU A 864 34.61 -17.55 13.93
N MET A 865 33.69 -16.83 13.27
CA MET A 865 33.56 -16.92 11.81
C MET A 865 34.75 -16.32 11.07
N LEU A 866 35.38 -15.26 11.61
CA LEU A 866 36.58 -14.68 11.01
C LEU A 866 37.80 -15.58 11.19
N GLU A 867 37.89 -16.36 12.26
CA GLU A 867 38.94 -17.35 12.45
C GLU A 867 38.94 -18.35 11.28
N GLU A 868 37.79 -18.96 10.98
CA GLU A 868 37.62 -19.89 9.85
C GLU A 868 37.96 -19.24 8.48
N VAL A 869 37.54 -17.99 8.27
CA VAL A 869 37.82 -17.23 7.04
C VAL A 869 39.32 -16.98 6.89
N LEU A 870 40.00 -16.62 7.98
CA LEU A 870 41.44 -16.32 7.96
C LEU A 870 42.28 -17.59 7.82
N GLU A 871 41.88 -18.71 8.42
CA GLU A 871 42.50 -20.02 8.23
C GLU A 871 42.40 -20.50 6.79
N SER A 872 41.28 -20.21 6.14
CA SER A 872 41.04 -20.52 4.72
C SER A 872 41.80 -19.59 3.76
N GLY A 873 42.55 -18.61 4.28
CA GLY A 873 43.27 -17.62 3.47
C GLY A 873 42.35 -16.67 2.71
N GLU A 874 41.12 -16.49 3.19
CA GLU A 874 40.08 -15.69 2.55
C GLU A 874 40.00 -14.29 3.16
N ARG A 875 39.20 -13.41 2.55
CA ARG A 875 39.14 -12.00 2.94
C ARG A 875 37.72 -11.55 3.25
N ALA A 876 37.60 -10.72 4.28
CA ALA A 876 36.33 -10.29 4.84
C ALA A 876 36.15 -8.77 4.83
N LEU A 877 34.94 -8.33 4.48
CA LEU A 877 34.45 -7.00 4.79
C LEU A 877 33.52 -7.07 6.00
N VAL A 878 33.69 -6.16 6.96
CA VAL A 878 32.79 -6.05 8.12
C VAL A 878 32.14 -4.67 8.12
N PHE A 879 30.83 -4.62 7.87
CA PHE A 879 30.05 -3.39 7.84
C PHE A 879 29.37 -3.12 9.17
N THR A 880 29.44 -1.87 9.63
CA THR A 880 28.70 -1.39 10.81
C THR A 880 28.14 0.02 10.60
N GLN A 881 26.96 0.33 11.14
CA GLN A 881 26.37 1.68 11.11
C GLN A 881 27.19 2.68 11.94
N TYR A 882 27.87 2.22 13.00
CA TYR A 882 28.44 3.07 14.04
C TYR A 882 29.96 3.16 13.90
N SER A 883 30.48 4.38 13.70
CA SER A 883 31.92 4.59 13.61
C SER A 883 32.67 4.21 14.90
N GLU A 884 32.01 4.32 16.04
CA GLU A 884 32.52 3.91 17.35
C GLU A 884 32.67 2.39 17.43
N MET A 885 31.61 1.65 17.08
CA MET A 885 31.67 0.19 16.95
C MET A 885 32.76 -0.25 15.97
N GLY A 886 32.97 0.47 14.87
CA GLY A 886 34.07 0.17 13.93
C GLY A 886 35.46 0.25 14.57
N ARG A 887 35.68 1.19 15.51
CA ARG A 887 36.93 1.27 16.28
C ARG A 887 37.06 0.11 17.28
N ILE A 888 35.97 -0.26 17.94
CA ILE A 888 35.90 -1.40 18.86
C ILE A 888 36.23 -2.70 18.10
N LEU A 889 35.61 -2.91 16.94
CA LEU A 889 35.88 -4.05 16.06
C LEU A 889 37.34 -4.08 15.64
N LYS A 890 37.88 -2.97 15.12
CA LYS A 890 39.30 -2.90 14.73
C LYS A 890 40.22 -3.36 15.86
N ARG A 891 40.07 -2.76 17.06
CA ARG A 891 40.90 -3.08 18.23
C ARG A 891 40.79 -4.56 18.60
N ARG A 892 39.57 -5.06 18.78
CA ARG A 892 39.34 -6.47 19.18
C ARG A 892 39.90 -7.46 18.17
N LEU A 893 39.72 -7.21 16.88
CA LEU A 893 40.12 -8.12 15.81
C LEU A 893 41.64 -8.10 15.62
N GLU A 894 42.30 -6.95 15.76
CA GLU A 894 43.77 -6.86 15.81
C GLU A 894 44.32 -7.65 17.01
N ASP A 895 43.73 -7.45 18.20
CA ASP A 895 44.11 -8.17 19.42
C ASP A 895 43.84 -9.69 19.32
N ALA A 896 42.73 -10.10 18.67
CA ALA A 896 42.34 -11.50 18.51
C ALA A 896 43.29 -12.29 17.62
N PHE A 897 43.61 -11.71 16.45
CA PHE A 897 44.27 -12.45 15.38
C PHE A 897 45.75 -12.07 15.22
N GLY A 898 46.22 -11.04 15.93
CA GLY A 898 47.59 -10.54 15.78
C GLY A 898 47.90 -10.03 14.37
N ARG A 899 46.88 -9.59 13.63
CA ARG A 899 46.96 -9.13 12.23
C ARG A 899 46.39 -7.73 12.10
N GLU A 900 46.93 -6.96 11.15
CA GLU A 900 46.40 -5.63 10.84
C GLU A 900 44.95 -5.72 10.33
N VAL A 901 44.09 -4.84 10.85
CA VAL A 901 42.71 -4.67 10.39
C VAL A 901 42.52 -3.24 9.88
N LEU A 902 42.08 -3.09 8.63
CA LEU A 902 41.79 -1.78 8.08
C LEU A 902 40.44 -1.26 8.57
N PHE A 903 40.30 0.04 8.76
CA PHE A 903 39.02 0.66 9.12
C PHE A 903 38.75 1.94 8.32
N LEU A 904 37.69 1.93 7.50
CA LEU A 904 37.26 3.06 6.69
C LEU A 904 35.98 3.70 7.24
N HIS A 905 36.09 4.96 7.65
CA HIS A 905 34.98 5.77 8.13
C HIS A 905 34.94 7.17 7.50
N GLY A 906 33.84 7.89 7.72
CA GLY A 906 33.59 9.19 7.08
C GLY A 906 34.61 10.30 7.38
N GLY A 907 35.42 10.14 8.43
CA GLY A 907 36.47 11.09 8.82
C GLY A 907 37.84 10.84 8.17
N VAL A 908 38.03 9.72 7.46
CA VAL A 908 39.30 9.39 6.81
C VAL A 908 39.47 10.31 5.58
N PRO A 909 40.62 11.02 5.43
CA PRO A 909 40.93 11.81 4.24
C PRO A 909 40.95 10.98 2.95
N GLN A 910 40.57 11.57 1.81
CA GLN A 910 40.43 10.84 0.54
C GLN A 910 41.70 10.09 0.11
N ALA A 911 42.87 10.71 0.24
CA ALA A 911 44.15 10.08 -0.13
C ALA A 911 44.43 8.80 0.70
N GLN A 912 44.09 8.82 2.00
CA GLN A 912 44.23 7.65 2.87
C GLN A 912 43.18 6.57 2.54
N ARG A 913 41.96 6.94 2.14
CA ARG A 913 40.94 5.97 1.69
C ARG A 913 41.42 5.20 0.48
N ASP A 914 41.94 5.91 -0.53
CA ASP A 914 42.43 5.29 -1.76
C ASP A 914 43.60 4.32 -1.46
N LEU A 915 44.50 4.69 -0.53
CA LEU A 915 45.59 3.81 -0.08
C LEU A 915 45.07 2.55 0.63
N MET A 916 44.08 2.68 1.53
CA MET A 916 43.49 1.52 2.22
C MET A 916 42.85 0.54 1.23
N VAL A 917 42.10 1.06 0.25
CA VAL A 917 41.46 0.24 -0.80
C VAL A 917 42.52 -0.45 -1.66
N GLN A 918 43.58 0.25 -2.07
CA GLN A 918 44.68 -0.33 -2.82
C GLN A 918 45.38 -1.44 -2.03
N ARG A 919 45.69 -1.22 -0.75
CA ARG A 919 46.32 -2.23 0.13
C ARG A 919 45.43 -3.47 0.31
N PHE A 920 44.13 -3.29 0.48
CA PHE A 920 43.18 -4.40 0.59
C PHE A 920 43.04 -5.19 -0.73
N GLN A 921 43.15 -4.52 -1.87
CA GLN A 921 43.00 -5.14 -3.20
C GLN A 921 44.30 -5.74 -3.76
N ALA A 922 45.46 -5.37 -3.22
CA ALA A 922 46.77 -5.84 -3.65
C ALA A 922 46.94 -7.36 -3.49
N ALA A 923 47.65 -7.98 -4.45
CA ALA A 923 48.04 -9.39 -4.38
C ALA A 923 49.22 -9.56 -3.40
N GLY A 924 49.09 -10.45 -2.40
CA GLY A 924 50.11 -10.69 -1.37
C GLY A 924 49.59 -10.52 0.07
N GLU A 925 50.50 -10.21 1.01
CA GLU A 925 50.28 -10.02 2.47
C GLU A 925 49.46 -8.76 2.86
N GLY A 926 48.48 -8.38 2.03
CA GLY A 926 47.54 -7.32 2.38
C GLY A 926 46.62 -7.72 3.55
N PRO A 927 46.11 -6.77 4.35
CA PRO A 927 45.17 -7.05 5.44
C PRO A 927 43.97 -7.88 4.96
N ALA A 928 43.67 -8.96 5.69
CA ALA A 928 42.60 -9.89 5.33
C ALA A 928 41.22 -9.42 5.78
N VAL A 929 41.15 -8.50 6.76
CA VAL A 929 39.89 -7.95 7.28
C VAL A 929 39.85 -6.44 7.05
N PHE A 930 38.73 -5.96 6.49
CA PHE A 930 38.48 -4.54 6.29
C PHE A 930 37.12 -4.15 6.91
N VAL A 931 37.16 -3.34 7.96
CA VAL A 931 35.97 -2.79 8.61
C VAL A 931 35.53 -1.50 7.90
N LEU A 932 34.24 -1.35 7.61
CA LEU A 932 33.69 -0.17 6.95
C LEU A 932 32.45 0.34 7.69
N SER A 933 32.38 1.66 7.91
CA SER A 933 31.11 2.25 8.33
C SER A 933 30.14 2.28 7.13
N LEU A 934 28.87 1.87 7.31
CA LEU A 934 27.89 1.74 6.22
C LEU A 934 27.77 2.99 5.34
N LYS A 935 27.76 4.19 5.92
CA LYS A 935 27.70 5.45 5.15
C LYS A 935 28.97 5.75 4.36
N ALA A 936 30.15 5.34 4.84
CA ALA A 936 31.41 5.57 4.13
C ALA A 936 31.71 4.45 3.11
N GLY A 937 31.31 3.21 3.42
CA GLY A 937 31.48 2.03 2.56
C GLY A 937 30.36 1.82 1.56
N GLY A 938 29.18 2.42 1.77
CA GLY A 938 28.01 2.31 0.88
C GLY A 938 28.16 3.03 -0.46
N THR A 939 29.30 3.62 -0.78
CA THR A 939 29.45 4.50 -1.96
C THR A 939 30.67 4.16 -2.80
N GLY A 940 30.48 3.93 -4.10
CA GLY A 940 31.52 3.84 -5.15
C GLY A 940 32.57 2.72 -5.10
N LEU A 941 32.95 2.21 -3.93
CA LEU A 941 34.14 1.36 -3.77
C LEU A 941 34.05 0.03 -4.53
N ASN A 942 35.20 -0.44 -5.02
CA ASN A 942 35.38 -1.76 -5.61
C ASN A 942 36.25 -2.60 -4.67
N LEU A 943 35.69 -3.66 -4.07
CA LEU A 943 36.32 -4.49 -3.02
C LEU A 943 36.21 -5.99 -3.34
N THR A 944 36.34 -6.34 -4.62
CA THR A 944 36.20 -7.71 -5.17
C THR A 944 37.15 -8.76 -4.60
N ARG A 945 38.21 -8.39 -3.85
CA ARG A 945 39.05 -9.38 -3.16
C ARG A 945 38.40 -10.01 -1.94
N ALA A 946 37.37 -9.39 -1.38
CA ALA A 946 36.58 -10.00 -0.32
C ALA A 946 35.57 -10.98 -0.92
N ASN A 947 35.50 -12.17 -0.36
CA ASN A 947 34.46 -13.15 -0.65
C ASN A 947 33.57 -13.43 0.56
N HIS A 948 33.90 -12.87 1.74
CA HIS A 948 33.02 -12.81 2.90
C HIS A 948 32.59 -11.37 3.19
N VAL A 949 31.29 -11.17 3.42
CA VAL A 949 30.71 -9.88 3.81
C VAL A 949 29.89 -10.06 5.08
N PHE A 950 30.28 -9.40 6.16
CA PHE A 950 29.58 -9.40 7.43
C PHE A 950 28.85 -8.08 7.61
N HIS A 951 27.53 -8.12 7.72
CA HIS A 951 26.73 -6.99 8.23
C HIS A 951 26.56 -7.17 9.72
N TYR A 952 27.40 -6.48 10.51
CA TYR A 952 27.45 -6.62 11.95
C TYR A 952 26.17 -6.14 12.64
N ASP A 953 25.54 -5.10 12.08
CA ASP A 953 24.26 -4.57 12.55
C ASP A 953 23.27 -4.39 11.40
N ARG A 954 21.99 -4.69 11.70
CA ARG A 954 20.93 -4.72 10.71
C ARG A 954 20.53 -3.30 10.31
N TRP A 955 20.50 -3.03 9.01
CA TRP A 955 20.01 -1.78 8.48
C TRP A 955 18.59 -1.96 7.92
N TRP A 956 17.70 -1.02 8.24
CA TRP A 956 16.25 -1.21 8.00
C TRP A 956 15.82 -1.00 6.55
N ASN A 957 16.64 -0.33 5.74
CA ASN A 957 16.43 -0.19 4.29
C ASN A 957 17.26 -1.26 3.54
N PRO A 958 16.63 -2.32 3.00
CA PRO A 958 17.34 -3.40 2.31
C PRO A 958 18.27 -2.90 1.21
N ALA A 959 17.88 -1.84 0.49
CA ALA A 959 18.66 -1.30 -0.62
C ALA A 959 20.05 -0.79 -0.19
N THR A 960 20.19 -0.29 1.04
CA THR A 960 21.49 0.18 1.56
C THR A 960 22.42 -0.98 1.88
N GLU A 961 21.90 -2.09 2.43
CA GLU A 961 22.69 -3.29 2.69
C GLU A 961 23.10 -3.98 1.40
N ASP A 962 22.18 -4.07 0.44
CA ASP A 962 22.46 -4.64 -0.88
C ASP A 962 23.55 -3.81 -1.58
N GLN A 963 23.48 -2.48 -1.50
CA GLN A 963 24.51 -1.56 -1.99
C GLN A 963 25.88 -1.76 -1.31
N ALA A 964 25.93 -2.10 -0.02
CA ALA A 964 27.17 -2.41 0.68
C ALA A 964 27.71 -3.82 0.31
N THR A 965 26.82 -4.79 0.17
CA THR A 965 27.14 -6.16 -0.26
C THR A 965 27.71 -6.20 -1.69
N ASP A 966 27.11 -5.41 -2.58
CA ASP A 966 27.49 -5.25 -3.97
C ASP A 966 28.90 -4.67 -4.18
N ARG A 967 29.59 -4.27 -3.11
CA ARG A 967 31.00 -3.84 -3.16
C ARG A 967 31.96 -5.02 -3.33
N ALA A 968 31.62 -6.17 -2.75
CA ALA A 968 32.33 -7.43 -2.92
C ALA A 968 31.73 -8.27 -4.07
N PHE A 969 30.39 -8.27 -4.21
CA PHE A 969 29.68 -8.97 -5.27
C PHE A 969 29.62 -8.14 -6.56
N ARG A 970 30.76 -7.95 -7.22
CA ARG A 970 30.92 -7.10 -8.40
C ARG A 970 31.75 -7.79 -9.48
N ILE A 971 31.64 -7.32 -10.72
CA ILE A 971 32.45 -7.81 -11.84
C ILE A 971 33.94 -7.73 -11.49
N GLY A 972 34.67 -8.84 -11.67
CA GLY A 972 36.04 -9.02 -11.19
C GLY A 972 36.13 -9.88 -9.93
N GLN A 973 35.00 -10.26 -9.34
CA GLN A 973 34.91 -11.33 -8.35
C GLN A 973 35.08 -12.70 -9.03
N SER A 974 35.91 -13.55 -8.44
CA SER A 974 36.22 -14.91 -8.95
C SER A 974 35.83 -16.03 -7.97
N LYS A 975 35.41 -15.67 -6.76
CA LYS A 975 34.93 -16.60 -5.72
C LYS A 975 33.47 -16.34 -5.39
N ASP A 976 32.76 -17.40 -5.00
CA ASP A 976 31.42 -17.28 -4.41
C ASP A 976 31.44 -16.32 -3.22
N VAL A 977 30.46 -15.43 -3.15
CA VAL A 977 30.37 -14.40 -2.10
C VAL A 977 29.38 -14.83 -1.05
N GLN A 978 29.86 -14.98 0.19
CA GLN A 978 29.06 -15.30 1.35
C GLN A 978 28.73 -14.02 2.12
N VAL A 979 27.44 -13.79 2.34
CA VAL A 979 26.91 -12.58 3.00
C VAL A 979 26.25 -12.99 4.31
N HIS A 980 26.86 -12.57 5.41
CA HIS A 980 26.48 -12.92 6.78
C HIS A 980 25.77 -11.73 7.42
N LYS A 981 24.46 -11.85 7.66
CA LYS A 981 23.62 -10.81 8.24
C LYS A 981 23.37 -11.10 9.72
N PHE A 982 24.03 -10.37 10.61
CA PHE A 982 23.98 -10.64 12.05
C PHE A 982 22.70 -10.08 12.66
N LEU A 983 22.02 -10.90 13.46
CA LEU A 983 20.77 -10.58 14.13
C LEU A 983 20.81 -11.10 15.56
N CYS A 984 20.48 -10.27 16.55
CA CYS A 984 20.25 -10.78 17.90
C CYS A 984 18.85 -11.38 18.03
N ALA A 985 18.76 -12.69 18.30
CA ALA A 985 17.49 -13.42 18.43
C ALA A 985 16.63 -12.83 19.56
N GLY A 986 15.31 -12.74 19.34
CA GLY A 986 14.39 -12.25 20.37
C GLY A 986 14.52 -10.76 20.73
N THR A 987 15.31 -9.99 19.96
CA THR A 987 15.46 -8.54 20.12
C THR A 987 14.68 -7.78 19.04
N LEU A 988 14.78 -6.45 19.04
CA LEU A 988 14.21 -5.60 18.00
C LEU A 988 14.77 -5.92 16.61
N GLU A 989 16.00 -6.43 16.51
CA GLU A 989 16.63 -6.75 15.21
C GLU A 989 15.89 -7.89 14.51
N ASP A 990 15.64 -8.97 15.25
CA ASP A 990 14.85 -10.12 14.79
C ASP A 990 13.41 -9.74 14.45
N LYS A 991 12.76 -8.98 15.33
CA LYS A 991 11.36 -8.54 15.13
C LYS A 991 11.20 -7.62 13.92
N ILE A 992 12.13 -6.68 13.71
CA ILE A 992 12.08 -5.81 12.55
C ILE A 992 12.45 -6.55 11.28
N ASP A 993 13.40 -7.48 11.31
CA ASP A 993 13.70 -8.34 10.17
C ASP A 993 12.46 -9.16 9.74
N ALA A 994 11.75 -9.77 10.70
CA ALA A 994 10.50 -10.48 10.44
C ALA A 994 9.38 -9.58 9.87
N MET A 995 9.36 -8.29 10.21
CA MET A 995 8.44 -7.32 9.61
C MET A 995 8.85 -6.91 8.19
N ILE A 996 10.16 -6.77 7.93
CA ILE A 996 10.69 -6.45 6.60
C ILE A 996 10.39 -7.61 5.64
N GLU A 997 10.61 -8.86 6.04
CA GLU A 997 10.32 -10.03 5.22
C GLU A 997 8.82 -10.17 4.91
N ARG A 998 7.94 -10.05 5.93
CA ARG A 998 6.48 -10.02 5.71
C ARG A 998 6.04 -8.89 4.76
N LYS A 999 6.75 -7.76 4.79
CA LYS A 999 6.47 -6.65 3.88
C LYS A 999 7.01 -6.89 2.48
N LYS A 1000 8.16 -7.52 2.28
CA LYS A 1000 8.69 -7.79 0.92
C LYS A 1000 7.69 -8.54 0.03
N ASP A 1001 6.94 -9.49 0.60
CA ASP A 1001 5.91 -10.26 -0.11
C ASP A 1001 4.71 -9.41 -0.56
N VAL A 1002 4.42 -8.31 0.15
CA VAL A 1002 3.30 -7.38 -0.12
C VAL A 1002 3.76 -6.10 -0.83
N ALA A 1003 5.02 -5.71 -0.65
CA ALA A 1003 5.61 -4.41 -1.03
C ALA A 1003 6.13 -4.36 -2.46
N ALA A 1004 6.18 -5.49 -3.18
CA ALA A 1004 6.45 -5.48 -4.62
C ALA A 1004 5.44 -4.64 -5.43
N ARG A 1005 4.31 -4.22 -4.81
CA ARG A 1005 3.28 -3.41 -5.49
C ARG A 1005 3.03 -1.99 -4.95
N VAL A 1006 3.28 -1.63 -3.68
CA VAL A 1006 2.66 -0.37 -3.14
C VAL A 1006 3.45 0.49 -2.10
N VAL A 1007 4.53 0.06 -1.44
CA VAL A 1007 5.05 0.83 -0.27
C VAL A 1007 6.57 1.07 -0.27
N GLY A 1008 6.97 2.28 0.14
CA GLY A 1008 8.35 2.78 0.15
C GLY A 1008 9.31 2.17 1.17
N SER A 1009 10.61 2.28 0.86
CA SER A 1009 11.73 1.64 1.58
C SER A 1009 12.41 2.49 2.67
N GLY A 1010 11.79 3.57 3.15
CA GLY A 1010 12.34 4.46 4.18
C GLY A 1010 12.04 4.05 5.62
N GLU A 1011 12.80 4.55 6.61
CA GLU A 1011 12.64 4.24 8.05
C GLU A 1011 11.35 4.80 8.69
N GLY A 1012 10.63 5.68 7.98
CA GLY A 1012 9.48 6.41 8.53
C GLY A 1012 8.37 5.50 9.07
N TRP A 1013 8.18 4.32 8.48
CA TRP A 1013 7.14 3.38 8.94
C TRP A 1013 7.37 2.88 10.37
N LEU A 1014 8.62 2.83 10.86
CA LEU A 1014 8.93 2.44 12.25
C LEU A 1014 8.44 3.49 13.25
N THR A 1015 8.49 4.78 12.87
CA THR A 1015 8.04 5.88 13.73
C THR A 1015 6.53 6.04 13.77
N GLU A 1016 5.82 5.45 12.80
CA GLU A 1016 4.36 5.49 12.66
C GLU A 1016 3.67 4.25 13.28
N LEU A 1017 4.44 3.28 13.82
CA LEU A 1017 3.89 2.15 14.57
C LEU A 1017 3.09 2.63 15.78
N SER A 1018 2.00 1.94 16.10
CA SER A 1018 1.21 2.17 17.32
C SER A 1018 2.03 1.86 18.58
N ASN A 1019 1.60 2.38 19.74
CA ASN A 1019 2.31 2.08 20.99
C ASN A 1019 2.32 0.57 21.28
N ALA A 1020 1.21 -0.15 21.04
CA ALA A 1020 1.15 -1.60 21.24
C ALA A 1020 2.17 -2.37 20.37
N GLU A 1021 2.30 -1.99 19.10
CA GLU A 1021 3.31 -2.58 18.20
C GLU A 1021 4.74 -2.23 18.67
N LEU A 1022 4.99 -1.00 19.10
CA LEU A 1022 6.30 -0.60 19.63
C LEU A 1022 6.67 -1.38 20.90
N ARG A 1023 5.70 -1.66 21.79
CA ARG A 1023 5.93 -2.51 22.97
C ARG A 1023 6.40 -3.89 22.56
N GLN A 1024 5.76 -4.48 21.54
CA GLN A 1024 6.18 -5.78 21.02
C GLN A 1024 7.59 -5.71 20.42
N VAL A 1025 7.91 -4.66 19.67
CA VAL A 1025 9.22 -4.48 19.04
C VAL A 1025 10.34 -4.26 20.07
N PHE A 1026 10.11 -3.47 21.12
CA PHE A 1026 11.11 -3.20 22.15
C PHE A 1026 11.27 -4.31 23.18
N ALA A 1027 10.25 -5.16 23.37
CA ALA A 1027 10.33 -6.26 24.32
C ALA A 1027 11.46 -7.24 23.98
N LEU A 1028 12.13 -7.78 25.00
CA LEU A 1028 13.07 -8.89 24.86
C LEU A 1028 12.30 -10.21 24.98
N SER A 1029 12.47 -11.12 24.04
CA SER A 1029 11.88 -12.47 24.12
C SER A 1029 12.66 -13.36 25.08
N ALA A 1030 11.99 -14.35 25.68
CA ALA A 1030 12.62 -15.25 26.66
C ALA A 1030 13.77 -16.09 26.10
N GLU A 1031 13.77 -16.33 24.78
CA GLU A 1031 14.78 -17.13 24.05
C GLU A 1031 16.06 -16.34 23.70
N ALA A 1032 16.17 -15.07 24.11
CA ALA A 1032 17.24 -14.17 23.65
C ALA A 1032 18.58 -14.28 24.40
N VAL A 1033 18.64 -15.03 25.50
CA VAL A 1033 19.80 -15.08 26.41
C VAL A 1033 20.44 -16.45 26.37
N GLU A 1034 21.77 -16.48 26.23
CA GLU A 1034 22.58 -17.69 26.39
C GLU A 1034 22.53 -18.17 27.86
N GLU A 1035 22.28 -19.47 28.09
CA GLU A 1035 22.29 -20.09 29.44
C GLU A 1035 23.63 -19.92 30.17
#